data_AF-A0A844KK05-F1
#
_entry.id   AF-A0A844KK05-F1
#
_cell.length_a   1.000
_cell.length_b   1.000
_cell.length_c   1.000
_cell.angle_alpha   90.00
_cell.angle_beta   90.00
_cell.angle_gamma   90.00
#
_symmetry.space_group_name_H-M   'P 1'
#
loop_
_entity.id
_entity.type
_entity.pdbx_description
1 polymer ?
#
loop_
_entity_poly.entity_id
_entity_poly.type
_entity_poly.pdbx_seq_one_letter_code
_entity_poly.pdbx_strand_id
1 'polypeptide(L)'
;MDKKNIKIFLIQLASIMIIAFILFKWQNSIEKGTNEYTEWMNDIREDISDNVTSSIEINSLDEWNSFVNSVYEGLNYENCKVILNTDIDFKGRYIRGCIGSYENPFKGIFDGNNHTIKNINISSGTEFVGLFGYTQNAVIENLMILNGNLYSNSAIATGGIAGYSENGTILNCRFDGTINIKSGDVGGIVGNNLSGLSNCKTNGTINSVYRGAGGIAGDNKGTIYHCENNMSIYRKNLTSEAGGIVGYNCNLIESCVNYGNINGGGVVEWNRGIAQVRGCFNFGNTYAGIVSTNSDNGVIEQCVNYGKVFGRYAAGIVAFVGQSNEKDNYGNKVEGCLYLNTIWMPPIRKRSAIQGIVTNNFSIHEISANGKQKIVFMLKRKQYSKAYQYLLLKEQMTRKQRGIEILSGIIASYLVGDMVWLIPPLVRNCKNYEEAIRQKKCGNYHKALLLFEQIIKYKDSRQYGAVCLKKYIKWGINNQKNIFIGVCKKKPIEWMFIASNSGIYTFLAREGLFTECIQASDKEICEWKDTELFETLNGTWKRECFNEIEQSVICEISLMTIDEVNKYLNKEQKKCEAICSLDKALGNTKYVYWWICDNKKIKNNKMPLVTSEGLISTRGKILSFPNLAVRPVLKVILNK
;
A
#
# COMPACT_ATOMS: atom_id res chain seq x y z
N MET A 1 4.91 34.08 -9.91
CA MET A 1 4.88 32.69 -10.43
C MET A 1 4.01 32.65 -11.66
N ASP A 2 4.42 31.91 -12.69
CA ASP A 2 3.61 31.71 -13.90
C ASP A 2 2.29 31.00 -13.55
N LYS A 3 1.17 31.32 -14.23
CA LYS A 3 -0.16 30.72 -13.94
C LYS A 3 -0.12 29.18 -13.99
N LYS A 4 0.79 28.62 -14.80
CA LYS A 4 1.04 27.19 -14.90
C LYS A 4 1.60 26.58 -13.61
N ASN A 5 2.51 27.28 -12.92
CA ASN A 5 3.11 26.80 -11.67
C ASN A 5 2.12 26.83 -10.51
N ILE A 6 1.19 27.80 -10.49
CA ILE A 6 0.11 27.86 -9.49
C ILE A 6 -0.88 26.69 -9.69
N LYS A 7 -1.23 26.34 -10.93
CA LYS A 7 -2.07 25.17 -11.21
C LYS A 7 -1.44 23.85 -10.76
N ILE A 8 -0.14 23.66 -11.01
CA ILE A 8 0.59 22.45 -10.60
C ILE A 8 0.61 22.34 -9.06
N PHE A 9 0.90 23.43 -8.37
CA PHE A 9 0.88 23.49 -6.90
C PHE A 9 -0.49 23.14 -6.31
N LEU A 10 -1.59 23.67 -6.87
CA LEU A 10 -2.94 23.36 -6.41
C LEU A 10 -3.33 21.89 -6.63
N ILE A 11 -2.92 21.30 -7.76
CA ILE A 11 -3.16 19.87 -8.03
C ILE A 11 -2.41 18.99 -7.03
N GLN A 12 -1.15 19.34 -6.70
CA GLN A 12 -0.36 18.62 -5.69
C GLN A 12 -1.00 18.72 -4.30
N LEU A 13 -1.47 19.91 -3.90
CA LEU A 13 -2.10 20.12 -2.59
C LEU A 13 -3.41 19.33 -2.45
N ALA A 14 -4.23 19.29 -3.52
CA ALA A 14 -5.41 18.44 -3.58
C ALA A 14 -5.07 16.94 -3.48
N SER A 15 -3.98 16.51 -4.14
CA SER A 15 -3.53 15.11 -4.09
C SER A 15 -3.08 14.70 -2.68
N ILE A 16 -2.36 15.58 -1.96
CA ILE A 16 -1.94 15.36 -0.57
C ILE A 16 -3.16 15.26 0.35
N MET A 17 -4.15 16.14 0.18
CA MET A 17 -5.39 16.09 0.97
C MET A 17 -6.17 14.78 0.75
N ILE A 18 -6.23 14.28 -0.49
CA ILE A 18 -6.87 12.99 -0.81
C ILE A 18 -6.12 11.84 -0.13
N ILE A 19 -4.79 11.81 -0.20
CA ILE A 19 -3.97 10.78 0.45
C ILE A 19 -4.16 10.83 1.98
N ALA A 20 -4.13 12.02 2.58
CA ALA A 20 -4.36 12.20 4.01
C ALA A 20 -5.76 11.71 4.43
N PHE A 21 -6.79 11.98 3.62
CA PHE A 21 -8.16 11.51 3.86
C PHE A 21 -8.27 9.98 3.78
N ILE A 22 -7.60 9.35 2.81
CA ILE A 22 -7.55 7.87 2.69
C ILE A 22 -6.86 7.25 3.91
N LEU A 23 -5.72 7.81 4.33
CA LEU A 23 -5.01 7.35 5.53
C LEU A 23 -5.84 7.51 6.81
N PHE A 24 -6.57 8.62 6.94
CA PHE A 24 -7.48 8.87 8.06
C PHE A 24 -8.67 7.89 8.07
N LYS A 25 -9.27 7.60 6.91
CA LYS A 25 -10.33 6.58 6.81
C LYS A 25 -9.83 5.17 7.14
N TRP A 26 -8.59 4.84 6.74
CA TRP A 26 -7.96 3.57 7.12
C TRP A 26 -7.71 3.48 8.64
N GLN A 27 -7.44 4.61 9.29
CA GLN A 27 -7.26 4.71 10.74
C GLN A 27 -8.56 4.47 11.55
N ASN A 28 -9.71 4.96 11.05
CA ASN A 28 -10.99 4.89 11.78
C ASN A 28 -11.77 3.57 11.59
N SER A 29 -11.36 2.67 10.69
CA SER A 29 -12.10 1.42 10.46
C SER A 29 -12.02 0.42 11.63
N ILE A 30 -11.17 0.66 12.62
CA ILE A 30 -10.89 -0.24 13.75
C ILE A 30 -11.76 0.11 14.99
N GLU A 31 -12.49 1.23 14.97
CA GLU A 31 -13.29 1.69 16.12
C GLU A 31 -14.65 0.97 16.26
N LYS A 32 -15.09 0.22 15.25
CA LYS A 32 -16.38 -0.51 15.28
C LYS A 32 -16.16 -2.01 15.48
N GLY A 33 -16.05 -2.44 16.73
CA GLY A 33 -16.10 -3.87 17.00
C GLY A 33 -15.64 -4.29 18.38
N THR A 34 -16.04 -3.57 19.44
CA THR A 34 -15.79 -4.03 20.80
C THR A 34 -16.87 -3.51 21.74
N ASN A 35 -17.86 -4.34 22.04
CA ASN A 35 -18.62 -4.29 23.29
C ASN A 35 -19.19 -5.67 23.60
N GLU A 36 -19.29 -5.93 24.90
CA GLU A 36 -19.78 -7.14 25.59
C GLU A 36 -18.87 -8.36 25.52
N TYR A 37 -18.11 -8.58 26.60
CA TYR A 37 -17.89 -9.90 27.19
C TYR A 37 -17.44 -9.69 28.65
N THR A 38 -18.39 -9.78 29.56
CA THR A 38 -18.15 -10.11 30.97
C THR A 38 -19.39 -10.79 31.51
N GLU A 39 -19.15 -11.78 32.38
CA GLU A 39 -20.12 -12.59 33.14
C GLU A 39 -20.65 -13.84 32.44
N TRP A 40 -19.88 -14.94 32.55
CA TRP A 40 -20.44 -16.28 32.78
C TRP A 40 -19.40 -17.18 33.47
N MET A 41 -19.16 -16.89 34.75
CA MET A 41 -18.41 -17.73 35.68
C MET A 41 -19.11 -17.61 37.03
N ASN A 42 -20.30 -18.20 37.14
CA ASN A 42 -20.92 -18.49 38.44
C ASN A 42 -21.80 -19.75 38.47
N ASP A 43 -22.26 -20.34 37.36
CA ASP A 43 -23.19 -21.48 37.42
C ASP A 43 -22.77 -22.70 36.58
N ILE A 44 -21.68 -23.38 36.96
CA ILE A 44 -21.57 -24.84 36.72
C ILE A 44 -21.20 -25.52 38.05
N ARG A 45 -21.89 -25.10 39.11
CA ARG A 45 -21.91 -25.80 40.40
C ARG A 45 -23.30 -26.37 40.73
N GLU A 46 -24.26 -26.31 39.80
CA GLU A 46 -25.60 -26.86 40.05
C GLU A 46 -25.54 -28.39 40.24
N ASP A 47 -26.01 -28.79 41.42
CA ASP A 47 -26.65 -30.06 41.79
C ASP A 47 -25.84 -31.32 42.10
N ILE A 48 -24.50 -31.31 42.13
CA ILE A 48 -23.74 -32.48 42.63
C ILE A 48 -23.29 -32.32 44.09
N SER A 49 -23.11 -31.09 44.62
CA SER A 49 -22.71 -30.91 46.03
C SER A 49 -23.82 -31.21 47.03
N ASP A 50 -25.08 -31.05 46.64
CA ASP A 50 -26.22 -31.10 47.57
C ASP A 50 -26.73 -32.53 47.81
N ASN A 51 -26.18 -33.50 47.08
CA ASN A 51 -26.49 -34.93 47.22
C ASN A 51 -25.30 -35.78 47.70
N VAL A 52 -24.18 -35.18 48.16
CA VAL A 52 -23.06 -35.98 48.71
C VAL A 52 -23.49 -36.58 50.05
N THR A 53 -23.66 -37.90 50.07
CA THR A 53 -24.14 -38.65 51.24
C THR A 53 -23.01 -39.33 52.01
N SER A 54 -21.83 -39.46 51.41
CA SER A 54 -20.67 -40.10 52.01
C SER A 54 -19.35 -39.60 51.40
N SER A 55 -18.26 -39.74 52.15
CA SER A 55 -16.92 -39.43 51.67
C SER A 55 -15.92 -40.53 52.02
N ILE A 56 -14.94 -40.73 51.15
CA ILE A 56 -13.86 -41.72 51.28
C ILE A 56 -12.54 -41.00 51.08
N GLU A 57 -11.59 -41.21 51.97
CA GLU A 57 -10.26 -40.63 51.88
C GLU A 57 -9.25 -41.66 51.38
N ILE A 58 -8.31 -41.22 50.54
CA ILE A 58 -7.19 -41.99 50.05
C ILE A 58 -5.91 -41.36 50.60
N ASN A 59 -5.35 -42.01 51.62
CA ASN A 59 -4.15 -41.60 52.35
C ASN A 59 -2.93 -42.48 52.00
N SER A 60 -3.11 -43.54 51.20
CA SER A 60 -2.04 -44.47 50.83
C SER A 60 -2.28 -45.14 49.47
N LEU A 61 -1.24 -45.78 48.93
CA LEU A 61 -1.35 -46.57 47.70
C LEU A 61 -2.27 -47.80 47.87
N ASP A 62 -2.35 -48.38 49.06
CA ASP A 62 -3.21 -49.55 49.33
C ASP A 62 -4.69 -49.16 49.37
N GLU A 63 -5.00 -47.97 49.92
CA GLU A 63 -6.33 -47.38 49.87
C GLU A 63 -6.72 -47.00 48.44
N TRP A 64 -5.77 -46.47 47.65
CA TRP A 64 -5.96 -46.24 46.23
C TRP A 64 -6.32 -47.56 45.51
N ASN A 65 -5.56 -48.62 45.74
CA ASN A 65 -5.82 -49.91 45.10
C ASN A 65 -7.17 -50.48 45.51
N SER A 66 -7.57 -50.32 46.79
CA SER A 66 -8.89 -50.71 47.29
C SER A 66 -10.02 -49.95 46.59
N PHE A 67 -9.87 -48.62 46.43
CA PHE A 67 -10.80 -47.78 45.67
C PHE A 67 -10.90 -48.19 44.19
N VAL A 68 -9.79 -48.51 43.55
CA VAL A 68 -9.83 -48.94 42.16
C VAL A 68 -10.50 -50.31 42.03
N ASN A 69 -10.19 -51.25 42.93
CA ASN A 69 -10.78 -52.60 42.94
C ASN A 69 -12.30 -52.55 43.14
N SER A 70 -12.81 -51.72 44.05
CA SER A 70 -14.25 -51.59 44.29
C SER A 70 -15.01 -51.12 43.05
N VAL A 71 -14.43 -50.21 42.26
CA VAL A 71 -15.01 -49.79 40.97
C VAL A 71 -15.06 -50.94 39.97
N TYR A 72 -14.00 -51.74 39.90
CA TYR A 72 -13.98 -52.95 39.07
C TYR A 72 -15.00 -54.01 39.52
N GLU A 73 -15.32 -54.05 40.81
CA GLU A 73 -16.33 -54.94 41.40
C GLU A 73 -17.77 -54.40 41.24
N GLY A 74 -17.95 -53.23 40.63
CA GLY A 74 -19.25 -52.65 40.26
C GLY A 74 -19.72 -51.49 41.13
N LEU A 75 -18.92 -51.01 42.09
CA LEU A 75 -19.26 -49.81 42.87
C LEU A 75 -19.04 -48.56 42.03
N ASN A 76 -20.12 -47.81 41.77
CA ASN A 76 -20.11 -46.66 40.85
C ASN A 76 -19.83 -45.30 41.54
N TYR A 77 -19.86 -45.25 42.88
CA TYR A 77 -19.61 -44.04 43.69
C TYR A 77 -20.60 -42.89 43.48
N GLU A 78 -21.79 -43.14 42.94
CA GLU A 78 -22.85 -42.13 42.86
C GLU A 78 -23.12 -41.53 44.25
N ASN A 79 -23.25 -40.20 44.33
CA ASN A 79 -23.44 -39.45 45.58
C ASN A 79 -22.31 -39.60 46.63
N CYS A 80 -21.12 -40.08 46.22
CA CYS A 80 -19.95 -40.23 47.08
C CYS A 80 -18.81 -39.30 46.64
N LYS A 81 -18.08 -38.74 47.62
CA LYS A 81 -16.86 -37.96 47.38
C LYS A 81 -15.60 -38.73 47.78
N VAL A 82 -14.75 -39.04 46.81
CA VAL A 82 -13.42 -39.65 47.00
C VAL A 82 -12.37 -38.54 47.03
N ILE A 83 -11.60 -38.45 48.11
CA ILE A 83 -10.64 -37.36 48.35
C ILE A 83 -9.24 -37.95 48.43
N LEU A 84 -8.32 -37.43 47.61
CA LEU A 84 -6.92 -37.79 47.68
C LEU A 84 -6.19 -36.90 48.69
N ASN A 85 -5.66 -37.46 49.77
CA ASN A 85 -4.96 -36.71 50.84
C ASN A 85 -3.44 -36.83 50.78
N THR A 86 -2.91 -37.55 49.80
CA THR A 86 -1.48 -37.75 49.63
C THR A 86 -1.10 -37.92 48.16
N ASP A 87 0.16 -37.64 47.84
CA ASP A 87 0.70 -37.96 46.52
C ASP A 87 0.81 -39.49 46.34
N ILE A 88 0.42 -40.00 45.18
CA ILE A 88 0.54 -41.43 44.83
C ILE A 88 1.63 -41.60 43.76
N ASP A 89 2.62 -42.45 44.00
CA ASP A 89 3.71 -42.72 43.07
C ASP A 89 3.75 -44.20 42.62
N PHE A 90 3.62 -44.40 41.30
CA PHE A 90 3.66 -45.69 40.63
C PHE A 90 5.02 -46.07 40.04
N LYS A 91 6.10 -45.37 40.38
CA LYS A 91 7.44 -45.68 39.86
C LYS A 91 7.83 -47.15 40.11
N GLY A 92 7.98 -47.92 39.02
CA GLY A 92 8.31 -49.34 39.07
C GLY A 92 7.19 -50.24 39.61
N ARG A 93 5.97 -49.71 39.73
CA ARG A 93 4.79 -50.40 40.26
C ARG A 93 3.73 -50.57 39.17
N TYR A 94 2.90 -51.59 39.34
CA TYR A 94 1.77 -51.86 38.46
C TYR A 94 0.57 -50.98 38.85
N ILE A 95 -0.13 -50.45 37.84
CA ILE A 95 -1.44 -49.80 37.99
C ILE A 95 -2.50 -50.71 37.40
N ARG A 96 -3.62 -50.92 38.11
CA ARG A 96 -4.61 -51.98 37.78
C ARG A 96 -5.32 -51.77 36.44
N GLY A 97 -5.30 -50.56 35.87
CA GLY A 97 -5.93 -50.22 34.60
C GLY A 97 -6.71 -48.92 34.72
N CYS A 98 -7.67 -48.70 33.82
CA CYS A 98 -8.52 -47.51 33.80
C CYS A 98 -9.68 -47.65 34.80
N ILE A 99 -9.97 -46.61 35.57
CA ILE A 99 -11.07 -46.57 36.53
C ILE A 99 -12.40 -46.36 35.80
N GLY A 100 -13.32 -47.30 35.97
CA GLY A 100 -14.63 -47.27 35.31
C GLY A 100 -14.60 -47.77 33.86
N SER A 101 -15.65 -48.50 33.48
CA SER A 101 -15.90 -49.00 32.13
C SER A 101 -17.28 -48.54 31.64
N TYR A 102 -17.63 -48.88 30.40
CA TYR A 102 -18.97 -48.62 29.89
C TYR A 102 -20.05 -49.32 30.73
N GLU A 103 -19.79 -50.56 31.18
CA GLU A 103 -20.72 -51.31 32.03
C GLU A 103 -20.76 -50.80 33.47
N ASN A 104 -19.61 -50.37 34.01
CA ASN A 104 -19.46 -49.89 35.37
C ASN A 104 -18.81 -48.50 35.37
N PRO A 105 -19.55 -47.44 35.01
CA PRO A 105 -18.99 -46.09 34.95
C PRO A 105 -18.69 -45.55 36.34
N PHE A 106 -17.66 -44.70 36.46
CA PHE A 106 -17.48 -43.89 37.67
C PHE A 106 -18.47 -42.72 37.64
N LYS A 107 -19.24 -42.55 38.73
CA LYS A 107 -20.31 -41.56 38.91
C LYS A 107 -20.15 -40.66 40.13
N GLY A 108 -19.03 -40.77 40.84
CA GLY A 108 -18.77 -39.99 42.04
C GLY A 108 -18.08 -38.66 41.80
N ILE A 109 -17.77 -37.98 42.90
CA ILE A 109 -16.83 -36.86 42.92
C ILE A 109 -15.45 -37.44 43.26
N PHE A 110 -14.47 -37.25 42.39
CA PHE A 110 -13.07 -37.49 42.69
C PHE A 110 -12.35 -36.14 42.85
N ASP A 111 -12.01 -35.79 44.09
CA ASP A 111 -11.26 -34.59 44.43
C ASP A 111 -9.81 -34.97 44.69
N GLY A 112 -8.94 -34.61 43.74
CA GLY A 112 -7.50 -34.76 43.88
C GLY A 112 -6.91 -33.89 44.98
N ASN A 113 -7.65 -32.91 45.50
CA ASN A 113 -7.23 -32.02 46.59
C ASN A 113 -5.83 -31.40 46.36
N ASN A 114 -5.50 -31.10 45.11
CA ASN A 114 -4.20 -30.61 44.64
C ASN A 114 -3.02 -31.57 44.85
N HIS A 115 -3.28 -32.83 45.20
CA HIS A 115 -2.30 -33.90 45.20
C HIS A 115 -2.05 -34.46 43.81
N THR A 116 -0.94 -35.19 43.69
CA THR A 116 -0.46 -35.68 42.42
C THR A 116 -0.46 -37.21 42.35
N ILE A 117 -0.71 -37.72 41.15
CA ILE A 117 -0.49 -39.12 40.78
C ILE A 117 0.69 -39.17 39.81
N LYS A 118 1.75 -39.90 40.14
CA LYS A 118 3.04 -39.87 39.43
C LYS A 118 3.38 -41.20 38.78
N ASN A 119 4.08 -41.12 37.65
CA ASN A 119 4.77 -42.24 36.99
C ASN A 119 3.83 -43.40 36.59
N ILE A 120 2.61 -43.08 36.18
CA ILE A 120 1.64 -44.08 35.72
C ILE A 120 2.02 -44.61 34.34
N ASN A 121 1.88 -45.92 34.13
CA ASN A 121 1.99 -46.56 32.82
C ASN A 121 0.70 -47.33 32.53
N ILE A 122 -0.19 -46.75 31.72
CA ILE A 122 -1.46 -47.38 31.35
C ILE A 122 -1.33 -47.88 29.91
N SER A 123 -1.28 -49.20 29.75
CA SER A 123 -1.34 -49.85 28.44
C SER A 123 -2.60 -50.68 28.37
N SER A 124 -3.61 -50.22 27.62
CA SER A 124 -4.93 -50.85 27.61
C SER A 124 -5.45 -51.09 26.19
N GLY A 125 -6.13 -52.24 26.01
CA GLY A 125 -6.91 -52.57 24.83
C GLY A 125 -8.41 -52.26 24.96
N THR A 126 -8.83 -51.67 26.09
CA THR A 126 -10.21 -51.23 26.32
C THR A 126 -10.63 -50.14 25.34
N GLU A 127 -11.95 -49.96 25.18
CA GLU A 127 -12.52 -48.94 24.30
C GLU A 127 -12.17 -47.52 24.75
N PHE A 128 -12.14 -47.29 26.07
CA PHE A 128 -11.83 -46.00 26.67
C PHE A 128 -10.61 -46.11 27.56
N VAL A 129 -9.65 -45.20 27.36
CA VAL A 129 -8.35 -45.25 28.05
C VAL A 129 -8.06 -43.90 28.71
N GLY A 130 -7.77 -43.96 30.00
CA GLY A 130 -7.35 -42.83 30.83
C GLY A 130 -7.16 -43.30 32.25
N LEU A 131 -6.80 -42.39 33.17
CA LEU A 131 -6.86 -42.75 34.58
C LEU A 131 -8.28 -43.21 34.93
N PHE A 132 -9.28 -42.49 34.44
CA PHE A 132 -10.66 -42.92 34.35
C PHE A 132 -10.96 -43.38 32.92
N GLY A 133 -11.43 -44.61 32.74
CA GLY A 133 -11.83 -45.11 31.43
C GLY A 133 -13.12 -44.43 30.98
N TYR A 134 -14.18 -44.59 31.77
CA TYR A 134 -15.49 -44.01 31.50
C TYR A 134 -16.05 -43.34 32.74
N THR A 135 -16.53 -42.09 32.56
CA THR A 135 -17.19 -41.32 33.61
C THR A 135 -18.57 -40.87 33.17
N GLN A 136 -19.55 -40.94 34.08
CA GLN A 136 -20.94 -40.54 33.83
C GLN A 136 -21.48 -39.79 35.05
N ASN A 137 -22.01 -38.58 34.89
CA ASN A 137 -22.50 -37.76 36.00
C ASN A 137 -21.44 -37.54 37.11
N ALA A 138 -20.15 -37.64 36.75
CA ALA A 138 -19.05 -37.58 37.70
C ALA A 138 -18.38 -36.20 37.70
N VAL A 139 -17.77 -35.85 38.82
CA VAL A 139 -16.89 -34.68 38.93
C VAL A 139 -15.48 -35.16 39.18
N ILE A 140 -14.51 -34.73 38.36
CA ILE A 140 -13.08 -34.93 38.64
C ILE A 140 -12.45 -33.56 38.81
N GLU A 141 -11.92 -33.28 39.99
CA GLU A 141 -11.38 -31.96 40.32
C GLU A 141 -9.99 -31.99 40.95
N ASN A 142 -9.24 -30.90 40.76
CA ASN A 142 -7.98 -30.61 41.46
C ASN A 142 -6.93 -31.74 41.39
N LEU A 143 -6.91 -32.48 40.28
CA LEU A 143 -6.05 -33.65 40.10
C LEU A 143 -4.89 -33.35 39.14
N MET A 144 -3.67 -33.72 39.54
CA MET A 144 -2.48 -33.59 38.70
C MET A 144 -1.82 -34.94 38.45
N ILE A 145 -1.76 -35.36 37.19
CA ILE A 145 -0.99 -36.53 36.77
C ILE A 145 0.37 -36.07 36.23
N LEU A 146 1.46 -36.58 36.81
CA LEU A 146 2.83 -36.27 36.40
C LEU A 146 3.56 -37.50 35.86
N ASN A 147 4.30 -37.33 34.77
CA ASN A 147 5.01 -38.42 34.08
C ASN A 147 4.08 -39.58 33.71
N GLY A 148 2.88 -39.28 33.22
CA GLY A 148 1.95 -40.30 32.73
C GLY A 148 2.37 -40.83 31.37
N ASN A 149 2.29 -42.14 31.17
CA ASN A 149 2.53 -42.78 29.89
C ASN A 149 1.34 -43.67 29.52
N LEU A 150 0.61 -43.27 28.49
CA LEU A 150 -0.57 -43.98 28.01
C LEU A 150 -0.27 -44.61 26.66
N TYR A 151 -0.68 -45.86 26.48
CA TYR A 151 -0.55 -46.61 25.24
C TYR A 151 -1.84 -47.36 24.90
N SER A 152 -2.30 -47.24 23.67
CA SER A 152 -3.35 -48.11 23.13
C SER A 152 -3.22 -48.36 21.63
N ASN A 153 -3.54 -49.58 21.21
CA ASN A 153 -3.61 -49.94 19.79
C ASN A 153 -5.02 -49.77 19.19
N SER A 154 -6.06 -49.82 20.01
CA SER A 154 -7.44 -50.07 19.57
C SER A 154 -8.49 -49.23 20.28
N ALA A 155 -8.10 -48.36 21.23
CA ALA A 155 -9.05 -47.50 21.91
C ALA A 155 -9.88 -46.66 20.93
N ILE A 156 -11.14 -46.43 21.28
CA ILE A 156 -12.05 -45.51 20.61
C ILE A 156 -11.76 -44.09 21.09
N ALA A 157 -11.52 -43.92 22.39
CA ALA A 157 -11.17 -42.62 22.96
C ALA A 157 -10.09 -42.75 24.05
N THR A 158 -9.10 -41.87 24.03
CA THR A 158 -8.02 -41.83 25.02
C THR A 158 -7.83 -40.43 25.59
N GLY A 159 -7.79 -40.29 26.91
CA GLY A 159 -7.42 -39.04 27.57
C GLY A 159 -6.56 -39.27 28.79
N GLY A 160 -5.66 -38.32 29.10
CA GLY A 160 -4.77 -38.45 30.26
C GLY A 160 -5.53 -38.62 31.59
N ILE A 161 -6.63 -37.88 31.75
CA ILE A 161 -7.52 -37.96 32.93
C ILE A 161 -8.68 -38.92 32.65
N ALA A 162 -9.41 -38.75 31.54
CA ALA A 162 -10.59 -39.55 31.22
C ALA A 162 -10.59 -40.03 29.75
N GLY A 163 -10.93 -41.29 29.49
CA GLY A 163 -11.16 -41.77 28.12
C GLY A 163 -12.44 -41.17 27.53
N TYR A 164 -13.55 -41.32 28.26
CA TYR A 164 -14.87 -40.79 27.91
C TYR A 164 -15.51 -40.10 29.12
N SER A 165 -16.11 -38.93 28.91
CA SER A 165 -16.78 -38.19 29.97
C SER A 165 -18.16 -37.71 29.55
N GLU A 166 -19.20 -38.22 30.21
CA GLU A 166 -20.60 -37.98 29.92
C GLU A 166 -21.32 -37.27 31.07
N ASN A 167 -22.01 -36.17 30.77
CA ASN A 167 -22.86 -35.44 31.72
C ASN A 167 -22.17 -35.08 33.05
N GLY A 168 -20.85 -34.93 33.06
CA GLY A 168 -20.05 -34.66 34.25
C GLY A 168 -19.30 -33.33 34.16
N THR A 169 -18.29 -33.18 35.02
CA THR A 169 -17.36 -32.05 34.98
C THR A 169 -15.93 -32.49 35.28
N ILE A 170 -14.96 -31.99 34.51
CA ILE A 170 -13.53 -32.10 34.81
C ILE A 170 -12.97 -30.69 35.00
N LEU A 171 -12.43 -30.39 36.18
CA LEU A 171 -12.03 -29.04 36.54
C LEU A 171 -10.69 -28.97 37.27
N ASN A 172 -9.88 -27.95 36.98
CA ASN A 172 -8.57 -27.73 37.60
C ASN A 172 -7.61 -28.95 37.49
N CYS A 173 -7.75 -29.75 36.43
CA CYS A 173 -6.94 -30.94 36.25
C CYS A 173 -5.72 -30.69 35.35
N ARG A 174 -4.65 -31.46 35.58
CA ARG A 174 -3.43 -31.39 34.77
C ARG A 174 -2.95 -32.78 34.39
N PHE A 175 -2.54 -32.93 33.13
CA PHE A 175 -1.84 -34.13 32.67
C PHE A 175 -0.50 -33.76 32.03
N ASP A 176 0.58 -34.28 32.63
CA ASP A 176 1.94 -34.18 32.14
C ASP A 176 2.45 -35.56 31.73
N GLY A 177 2.69 -35.77 30.44
CA GLY A 177 3.01 -37.12 29.97
C GLY A 177 3.11 -37.32 28.47
N THR A 178 3.23 -38.60 28.09
CA THR A 178 3.20 -39.04 26.70
C THR A 178 1.98 -39.93 26.46
N ILE A 179 1.24 -39.66 25.39
CA ILE A 179 0.11 -40.48 24.95
C ILE A 179 0.45 -41.05 23.56
N ASN A 180 0.49 -42.38 23.45
CA ASN A 180 0.83 -43.09 22.23
C ASN A 180 -0.36 -43.95 21.78
N ILE A 181 -1.11 -43.49 20.78
CA ILE A 181 -2.31 -44.21 20.31
C ILE A 181 -2.25 -44.53 18.82
N LYS A 182 -2.78 -45.71 18.46
CA LYS A 182 -2.88 -46.14 17.05
C LYS A 182 -4.28 -46.04 16.44
N SER A 183 -5.28 -45.76 17.26
CA SER A 183 -6.68 -45.66 16.86
C SER A 183 -7.42 -44.73 17.81
N GLY A 184 -8.56 -44.21 17.34
CA GLY A 184 -9.49 -43.44 18.16
C GLY A 184 -9.11 -41.98 18.38
N ASP A 185 -10.04 -41.27 18.98
CA ASP A 185 -9.87 -39.86 19.34
C ASP A 185 -8.99 -39.75 20.59
N VAL A 186 -8.15 -38.71 20.63
CA VAL A 186 -7.20 -38.52 21.72
C VAL A 186 -7.17 -37.08 22.18
N GLY A 187 -7.32 -36.89 23.49
CA GLY A 187 -7.10 -35.61 24.16
C GLY A 187 -6.01 -35.72 25.21
N GLY A 188 -5.31 -34.62 25.49
CA GLY A 188 -4.38 -34.60 26.63
C GLY A 188 -5.09 -34.76 27.99
N ILE A 189 -6.36 -34.30 28.11
CA ILE A 189 -7.19 -34.47 29.31
C ILE A 189 -8.26 -35.53 29.09
N VAL A 190 -9.08 -35.37 28.06
CA VAL A 190 -10.24 -36.23 27.80
C VAL A 190 -10.27 -36.71 26.35
N GLY A 191 -10.52 -38.00 26.10
CA GLY A 191 -10.69 -38.48 24.72
C GLY A 191 -11.94 -37.88 24.08
N ASN A 192 -13.11 -38.28 24.59
CA ASN A 192 -14.40 -37.78 24.14
C ASN A 192 -15.12 -37.03 25.26
N ASN A 193 -15.42 -35.75 25.02
CA ASN A 193 -16.02 -34.85 25.98
C ASN A 193 -17.49 -34.58 25.66
N LEU A 194 -18.40 -35.08 26.49
CA LEU A 194 -19.82 -34.70 26.53
C LEU A 194 -20.13 -33.97 27.85
N SER A 195 -19.11 -33.37 28.47
CA SER A 195 -19.12 -32.82 29.82
C SER A 195 -18.58 -31.39 29.86
N GLY A 196 -18.65 -30.74 31.01
CA GLY A 196 -17.97 -29.47 31.26
C GLY A 196 -16.48 -29.68 31.53
N LEU A 197 -15.60 -28.98 30.82
CA LEU A 197 -14.16 -29.04 31.03
C LEU A 197 -13.61 -27.63 31.28
N SER A 198 -13.00 -27.41 32.45
CA SER A 198 -12.53 -26.06 32.80
C SER A 198 -11.17 -26.04 33.49
N ASN A 199 -10.40 -24.97 33.26
CA ASN A 199 -9.12 -24.70 33.95
C ASN A 199 -8.10 -25.84 33.86
N CYS A 200 -8.16 -26.66 32.81
CA CYS A 200 -7.29 -27.81 32.67
C CYS A 200 -6.02 -27.47 31.88
N LYS A 201 -4.94 -28.21 32.16
CA LYS A 201 -3.64 -27.96 31.54
C LYS A 201 -2.96 -29.25 31.10
N THR A 202 -2.31 -29.19 29.94
CA THR A 202 -1.56 -30.33 29.43
C THR A 202 -0.12 -29.95 29.09
N ASN A 203 0.80 -30.91 29.26
CA ASN A 203 2.22 -30.76 28.92
C ASN A 203 2.84 -32.10 28.49
N GLY A 204 3.67 -32.09 27.44
CA GLY A 204 4.30 -33.31 26.92
C GLY A 204 3.97 -33.57 25.45
N THR A 205 3.64 -34.82 25.10
CA THR A 205 3.54 -35.23 23.69
C THR A 205 2.39 -36.19 23.43
N ILE A 206 1.65 -35.95 22.35
CA ILE A 206 0.66 -36.90 21.82
C ILE A 206 1.18 -37.42 20.48
N ASN A 207 1.33 -38.74 20.39
CA ASN A 207 1.66 -39.46 19.17
C ASN A 207 0.43 -40.25 18.73
N SER A 208 -0.25 -39.76 17.69
CA SER A 208 -1.44 -40.39 17.12
C SER A 208 -1.26 -40.73 15.65
N VAL A 209 -2.10 -41.60 15.12
CA VAL A 209 -2.28 -41.83 13.68
C VAL A 209 -3.71 -41.53 13.22
N TYR A 210 -4.65 -41.35 14.16
CA TYR A 210 -6.07 -41.13 13.88
C TYR A 210 -6.45 -39.63 13.82
N ARG A 211 -7.67 -39.34 13.35
CA ARG A 211 -8.10 -38.00 12.94
C ARG A 211 -8.46 -37.05 14.08
N GLY A 212 -8.93 -37.54 15.23
CA GLY A 212 -9.41 -36.71 16.34
C GLY A 212 -8.38 -36.48 17.42
N ALA A 213 -7.20 -35.97 17.06
CA ALA A 213 -6.18 -35.63 18.05
C ALA A 213 -6.29 -34.16 18.48
N GLY A 214 -6.45 -33.92 19.78
CA GLY A 214 -6.41 -32.59 20.38
C GLY A 214 -5.56 -32.50 21.64
N GLY A 215 -5.02 -31.32 21.91
CA GLY A 215 -4.14 -31.11 23.07
C GLY A 215 -4.85 -31.17 24.42
N ILE A 216 -6.17 -30.95 24.43
CA ILE A 216 -7.06 -31.02 25.59
C ILE A 216 -8.10 -32.12 25.40
N ALA A 217 -8.86 -32.09 24.30
CA ALA A 217 -9.89 -33.07 23.97
C ALA A 217 -9.75 -33.64 22.56
N GLY A 218 -10.10 -34.90 22.34
CA GLY A 218 -10.15 -35.49 20.99
C GLY A 218 -11.40 -35.06 20.22
N ASP A 219 -12.57 -35.51 20.71
CA ASP A 219 -13.91 -35.09 20.25
C ASP A 219 -14.62 -34.30 21.36
N ASN A 220 -15.19 -33.15 21.03
CA ASN A 220 -15.89 -32.27 21.95
C ASN A 220 -17.34 -32.04 21.52
N LYS A 221 -18.27 -32.51 22.36
CA LYS A 221 -19.70 -32.22 22.32
C LYS A 221 -20.18 -31.45 23.56
N GLY A 222 -19.33 -31.34 24.57
CA GLY A 222 -19.53 -30.52 25.78
C GLY A 222 -18.93 -29.12 25.68
N THR A 223 -18.58 -28.52 26.81
CA THR A 223 -18.02 -27.17 26.88
C THR A 223 -16.57 -27.19 27.37
N ILE A 224 -15.70 -26.33 26.81
CA ILE A 224 -14.29 -26.22 27.21
C ILE A 224 -13.93 -24.76 27.49
N TYR A 225 -13.46 -24.49 28.71
CA TYR A 225 -13.13 -23.16 29.18
C TYR A 225 -11.75 -23.07 29.82
N HIS A 226 -11.03 -21.96 29.59
CA HIS A 226 -9.81 -21.63 30.35
C HIS A 226 -8.71 -22.70 30.32
N CYS A 227 -8.70 -23.55 29.30
CA CYS A 227 -7.76 -24.64 29.17
C CYS A 227 -6.48 -24.23 28.43
N GLU A 228 -5.37 -24.86 28.78
CA GLU A 228 -4.04 -24.54 28.27
C GLU A 228 -3.33 -25.79 27.73
N ASN A 229 -3.09 -25.84 26.42
CA ASN A 229 -2.27 -26.88 25.81
C ASN A 229 -0.80 -26.48 25.70
N ASN A 230 0.11 -27.28 26.25
CA ASN A 230 1.55 -27.20 26.01
C ASN A 230 2.10 -28.48 25.36
N MET A 231 1.24 -29.39 24.94
CA MET A 231 1.66 -30.61 24.26
C MET A 231 1.95 -30.37 22.79
N SER A 232 3.02 -31.00 22.29
CA SER A 232 3.21 -31.15 20.85
C SER A 232 2.45 -32.37 20.36
N ILE A 233 1.71 -32.21 19.25
CA ILE A 233 0.92 -33.30 18.67
C ILE A 233 1.58 -33.72 17.37
N TYR A 234 2.11 -34.94 17.35
CA TYR A 234 2.74 -35.52 16.18
C TYR A 234 1.85 -36.60 15.60
N ARG A 235 1.57 -36.49 14.31
CA ARG A 235 0.83 -37.50 13.57
C ARG A 235 1.70 -38.15 12.52
N LYS A 236 1.84 -39.48 12.59
CA LYS A 236 2.60 -40.23 11.59
C LYS A 236 1.79 -40.34 10.29
N ASN A 237 2.45 -40.11 9.16
CA ASN A 237 2.01 -40.41 7.79
C ASN A 237 0.85 -39.59 7.18
N LEU A 238 0.44 -38.44 7.73
CA LEU A 238 -0.61 -37.59 7.13
C LEU A 238 -0.29 -36.09 7.22
N THR A 239 -0.84 -35.32 6.27
CA THR A 239 -0.40 -33.93 6.01
C THR A 239 -1.04 -32.85 6.90
N SER A 240 -2.21 -33.06 7.54
CA SER A 240 -2.81 -32.08 8.47
C SER A 240 -4.16 -32.55 9.03
N GLU A 241 -4.25 -33.12 10.24
CA GLU A 241 -5.56 -33.25 10.93
C GLU A 241 -5.39 -33.38 12.47
N ALA A 242 -4.99 -32.31 13.17
CA ALA A 242 -4.90 -32.28 14.64
C ALA A 242 -5.14 -30.86 15.18
N GLY A 243 -5.82 -30.73 16.32
CA GLY A 243 -6.15 -29.44 16.91
C GLY A 243 -5.32 -29.12 18.16
N GLY A 244 -4.90 -27.87 18.33
CA GLY A 244 -4.13 -27.48 19.52
C GLY A 244 -4.90 -27.63 20.83
N ILE A 245 -6.22 -27.42 20.82
CA ILE A 245 -7.11 -27.67 21.97
C ILE A 245 -7.97 -28.90 21.69
N VAL A 246 -8.66 -28.93 20.56
CA VAL A 246 -9.62 -29.98 20.21
C VAL A 246 -9.43 -30.50 18.79
N GLY A 247 -9.47 -31.82 18.61
CA GLY A 247 -9.58 -32.40 17.25
C GLY A 247 -10.90 -32.02 16.59
N TYR A 248 -12.00 -32.62 17.05
CA TYR A 248 -13.35 -32.37 16.56
C TYR A 248 -14.17 -31.55 17.55
N ASN A 249 -14.71 -30.41 17.13
CA ASN A 249 -15.57 -29.59 17.96
C ASN A 249 -17.00 -29.53 17.39
N CYS A 250 -17.97 -29.90 18.22
CA CYS A 250 -19.40 -29.86 17.91
C CYS A 250 -20.18 -28.91 18.85
N ASN A 251 -19.49 -28.22 19.77
CA ASN A 251 -20.10 -27.31 20.73
C ASN A 251 -19.14 -26.15 21.08
N LEU A 252 -19.01 -25.74 22.35
CA LEU A 252 -18.34 -24.48 22.72
C LEU A 252 -16.91 -24.70 23.24
N ILE A 253 -15.98 -23.92 22.68
CA ILE A 253 -14.63 -23.71 23.20
C ILE A 253 -14.44 -22.22 23.40
N GLU A 254 -14.10 -21.83 24.62
CA GLU A 254 -13.95 -20.41 24.96
C GLU A 254 -12.72 -20.16 25.84
N SER A 255 -12.04 -19.05 25.56
CA SER A 255 -10.93 -18.54 26.38
C SER A 255 -9.88 -19.61 26.65
N CYS A 256 -9.43 -20.32 25.62
CA CYS A 256 -8.39 -21.35 25.71
C CYS A 256 -7.09 -20.88 25.05
N VAL A 257 -5.94 -21.48 25.43
CA VAL A 257 -4.63 -21.14 24.85
C VAL A 257 -3.88 -22.38 24.38
N ASN A 258 -3.42 -22.36 23.14
CA ASN A 258 -2.46 -23.32 22.63
C ASN A 258 -1.05 -22.72 22.57
N TYR A 259 -0.09 -23.39 23.23
CA TYR A 259 1.35 -23.11 23.11
C TYR A 259 2.09 -24.20 22.33
N GLY A 260 1.46 -25.37 22.13
CA GLY A 260 2.05 -26.52 21.44
C GLY A 260 2.17 -26.31 19.93
N ASN A 261 3.19 -26.90 19.31
CA ASN A 261 3.30 -26.91 17.85
C ASN A 261 2.44 -28.03 17.27
N ILE A 262 1.60 -27.70 16.27
CA ILE A 262 0.56 -28.59 15.76
C ILE A 262 0.58 -28.58 14.24
N ASN A 263 0.59 -29.75 13.60
CA ASN A 263 0.37 -29.83 12.16
C ASN A 263 -1.14 -29.93 11.84
N GLY A 264 -1.84 -28.82 12.04
CA GLY A 264 -3.29 -28.70 11.89
C GLY A 264 -3.80 -27.35 12.40
N GLY A 265 -5.02 -27.30 12.93
CA GLY A 265 -5.60 -26.10 13.52
C GLY A 265 -5.00 -25.74 14.89
N GLY A 266 -4.66 -24.47 15.10
CA GLY A 266 -4.06 -24.02 16.36
C GLY A 266 -4.94 -24.14 17.59
N VAL A 267 -6.25 -24.17 17.40
CA VAL A 267 -7.24 -24.42 18.47
C VAL A 267 -8.07 -25.64 18.11
N VAL A 268 -8.66 -25.66 16.91
CA VAL A 268 -9.57 -26.74 16.47
C VAL A 268 -9.16 -27.28 15.12
N GLU A 269 -9.12 -28.61 14.95
CA GLU A 269 -8.96 -29.17 13.61
C GLU A 269 -10.25 -29.03 12.80
N TRP A 270 -11.36 -29.57 13.28
CA TRP A 270 -12.65 -29.48 12.60
C TRP A 270 -13.74 -28.97 13.53
N ASN A 271 -14.19 -27.73 13.30
CA ASN A 271 -15.35 -27.12 13.92
C ASN A 271 -16.60 -27.41 13.08
N ARG A 272 -17.57 -28.14 13.63
CA ARG A 272 -18.71 -28.70 12.91
C ARG A 272 -20.03 -28.32 13.55
N GLY A 273 -21.02 -27.97 12.73
CA GLY A 273 -22.37 -27.65 13.21
C GLY A 273 -22.41 -26.26 13.80
N ILE A 274 -23.27 -26.07 14.79
CA ILE A 274 -23.43 -24.82 15.56
C ILE A 274 -22.28 -24.56 16.56
N ALA A 275 -21.14 -25.22 16.36
CA ALA A 275 -19.99 -25.18 17.24
C ALA A 275 -19.30 -23.81 17.24
N GLN A 276 -18.82 -23.39 18.40
CA GLN A 276 -18.33 -22.03 18.65
C GLN A 276 -16.91 -22.06 19.20
N VAL A 277 -16.05 -21.19 18.67
CA VAL A 277 -14.67 -20.97 19.14
C VAL A 277 -14.48 -19.49 19.45
N ARG A 278 -14.35 -19.14 20.73
CA ARG A 278 -14.39 -17.75 21.21
C ARG A 278 -13.19 -17.37 22.06
N GLY A 279 -12.63 -16.18 21.84
CA GLY A 279 -11.61 -15.61 22.73
C GLY A 279 -10.34 -16.47 22.89
N CYS A 280 -10.09 -17.40 21.96
CA CYS A 280 -9.00 -18.36 22.07
C CYS A 280 -7.70 -17.81 21.48
N PHE A 281 -6.56 -18.23 22.04
CA PHE A 281 -5.23 -17.78 21.63
C PHE A 281 -4.39 -18.96 21.13
N ASN A 282 -3.71 -18.77 20.01
CA ASN A 282 -2.68 -19.69 19.53
C ASN A 282 -1.32 -18.99 19.50
N PHE A 283 -0.34 -19.56 20.21
CA PHE A 283 1.08 -19.15 20.17
C PHE A 283 1.97 -20.19 19.48
N GLY A 284 1.50 -21.42 19.34
CA GLY A 284 2.24 -22.50 18.69
C GLY A 284 2.29 -22.33 17.18
N ASN A 285 3.30 -22.93 16.54
CA ASN A 285 3.38 -22.95 15.08
C ASN A 285 2.37 -23.97 14.51
N THR A 286 1.57 -23.54 13.53
CA THR A 286 0.41 -24.32 13.06
C THR A 286 0.24 -24.34 11.55
N TYR A 287 -0.64 -25.20 11.03
CA TYR A 287 -1.07 -25.18 9.63
C TYR A 287 -2.22 -24.20 9.39
N ALA A 288 -3.15 -24.09 10.35
CA ALA A 288 -4.14 -23.03 10.39
C ALA A 288 -4.07 -22.31 11.74
N GLY A 289 -4.16 -20.99 11.73
CA GLY A 289 -3.92 -20.20 12.93
C GLY A 289 -4.85 -20.52 14.10
N ILE A 290 -6.15 -20.69 13.84
CA ILE A 290 -7.16 -21.03 14.87
C ILE A 290 -7.88 -22.33 14.51
N VAL A 291 -8.58 -22.36 13.36
CA VAL A 291 -9.39 -23.52 12.95
C VAL A 291 -8.92 -24.02 11.59
N SER A 292 -8.72 -25.34 11.43
CA SER A 292 -8.38 -25.89 10.11
C SER A 292 -9.62 -25.92 9.22
N THR A 293 -10.70 -26.57 9.65
CA THR A 293 -11.97 -26.66 8.91
C THR A 293 -13.14 -26.18 9.75
N ASN A 294 -13.92 -25.23 9.22
CA ASN A 294 -15.15 -24.73 9.84
C ASN A 294 -16.36 -25.05 8.94
N SER A 295 -17.30 -25.86 9.42
CA SER A 295 -18.46 -26.31 8.64
C SER A 295 -19.79 -26.15 9.38
N ASP A 296 -20.89 -26.14 8.61
CA ASP A 296 -22.27 -26.31 9.09
C ASP A 296 -22.74 -25.27 10.15
N ASN A 297 -22.45 -23.98 9.91
CA ASN A 297 -22.80 -22.83 10.76
C ASN A 297 -21.89 -22.60 11.98
N GLY A 298 -20.64 -23.06 11.89
CA GLY A 298 -19.65 -22.84 12.93
C GLY A 298 -19.27 -21.36 13.09
N VAL A 299 -19.08 -20.94 14.34
CA VAL A 299 -18.77 -19.55 14.73
C VAL A 299 -17.37 -19.47 15.32
N ILE A 300 -16.57 -18.51 14.84
CA ILE A 300 -15.23 -18.22 15.34
C ILE A 300 -15.15 -16.73 15.62
N GLU A 301 -14.96 -16.35 16.88
CA GLU A 301 -15.04 -14.95 17.30
C GLU A 301 -13.89 -14.56 18.23
N GLN A 302 -13.34 -13.36 18.02
CA GLN A 302 -12.38 -12.73 18.94
C GLN A 302 -11.15 -13.59 19.26
N CYS A 303 -10.79 -14.48 18.35
CA CYS A 303 -9.64 -15.37 18.51
C CYS A 303 -8.36 -14.69 18.02
N VAL A 304 -7.23 -15.06 18.60
CA VAL A 304 -5.92 -14.47 18.31
C VAL A 304 -4.94 -15.56 17.89
N ASN A 305 -4.51 -15.52 16.63
CA ASN A 305 -3.37 -16.31 16.19
C ASN A 305 -2.10 -15.47 16.24
N TYR A 306 -1.24 -15.76 17.20
CA TYR A 306 0.08 -15.18 17.34
C TYR A 306 1.20 -16.12 16.84
N GLY A 307 0.89 -17.41 16.69
CA GLY A 307 1.80 -18.42 16.17
C GLY A 307 2.08 -18.26 14.68
N LYS A 308 3.24 -18.77 14.23
CA LYS A 308 3.55 -18.80 12.80
C LYS A 308 2.73 -19.88 12.12
N VAL A 309 2.19 -19.56 10.96
CA VAL A 309 1.42 -20.52 10.18
C VAL A 309 2.24 -20.96 8.95
N PHE A 310 2.23 -22.26 8.64
CA PHE A 310 3.02 -22.84 7.53
C PHE A 310 2.20 -23.81 6.68
N GLY A 311 2.48 -23.87 5.38
CA GLY A 311 1.83 -24.79 4.44
C GLY A 311 1.22 -24.09 3.22
N ARG A 312 0.94 -24.87 2.16
CA ARG A 312 0.47 -24.32 0.86
C ARG A 312 -0.93 -23.71 0.93
N TYR A 313 -1.82 -24.28 1.72
CA TYR A 313 -3.21 -23.80 1.88
C TYR A 313 -3.50 -23.32 3.32
N ALA A 314 -2.45 -22.94 4.02
CA ALA A 314 -2.50 -22.38 5.35
C ALA A 314 -3.17 -20.99 5.36
N ALA A 315 -3.78 -20.63 6.49
CA ALA A 315 -4.45 -19.34 6.68
C ALA A 315 -4.24 -18.80 8.11
N GLY A 316 -4.31 -17.48 8.23
CA GLY A 316 -4.07 -16.79 9.50
C GLY A 316 -5.08 -17.12 10.59
N ILE A 317 -6.34 -17.44 10.22
CA ILE A 317 -7.41 -17.84 11.15
C ILE A 317 -8.02 -19.19 10.75
N VAL A 318 -8.59 -19.31 9.54
CA VAL A 318 -9.30 -20.51 9.06
C VAL A 318 -8.81 -21.02 7.71
N ALA A 319 -8.37 -22.27 7.59
CA ALA A 319 -7.92 -22.79 6.29
C ALA A 319 -9.11 -23.08 5.34
N PHE A 320 -10.12 -23.79 5.82
CA PHE A 320 -11.25 -24.25 5.03
C PHE A 320 -12.58 -23.87 5.69
N VAL A 321 -13.50 -23.29 4.90
CA VAL A 321 -14.88 -23.03 5.33
C VAL A 321 -15.85 -23.75 4.41
N GLY A 322 -16.80 -24.50 5.00
CA GLY A 322 -17.88 -25.23 4.34
C GLY A 322 -17.56 -26.69 3.95
N GLN A 323 -18.60 -27.50 3.75
CA GLN A 323 -18.51 -28.86 3.19
C GLN A 323 -18.57 -28.91 1.64
N SER A 324 -18.25 -30.06 1.05
CA SER A 324 -18.27 -30.34 -0.39
C SER A 324 -19.64 -30.20 -1.08
N ASN A 325 -20.74 -30.23 -0.33
CA ASN A 325 -22.09 -29.99 -0.86
C ASN A 325 -22.52 -28.56 -0.54
N GLU A 326 -22.26 -27.65 -1.49
CA GLU A 326 -22.32 -26.19 -1.32
C GLU A 326 -23.72 -25.61 -1.04
N LYS A 327 -24.77 -26.44 -0.99
CA LYS A 327 -26.16 -25.98 -0.98
C LYS A 327 -26.72 -25.54 0.38
N ASP A 328 -26.03 -25.76 1.51
CA ASP A 328 -26.56 -25.47 2.86
C ASP A 328 -25.61 -24.71 3.82
N ASN A 329 -24.50 -24.13 3.35
CA ASN A 329 -23.46 -23.50 4.21
C ASN A 329 -23.75 -22.05 4.69
N TYR A 330 -25.02 -21.66 4.87
CA TYR A 330 -25.45 -20.25 4.97
C TYR A 330 -25.13 -19.50 6.30
N GLY A 331 -24.60 -20.16 7.34
CA GLY A 331 -24.45 -19.55 8.68
C GLY A 331 -23.04 -19.56 9.30
N ASN A 332 -21.98 -19.88 8.55
CA ASN A 332 -20.63 -19.81 9.10
C ASN A 332 -20.24 -18.35 9.44
N LYS A 333 -19.55 -18.14 10.55
CA LYS A 333 -19.13 -16.80 11.00
C LYS A 333 -17.69 -16.80 11.49
N VAL A 334 -16.90 -15.86 11.02
CA VAL A 334 -15.53 -15.57 11.47
C VAL A 334 -15.41 -14.07 11.71
N GLU A 335 -15.43 -13.64 12.95
CA GLU A 335 -15.51 -12.23 13.31
C GLU A 335 -14.48 -11.80 14.34
N GLY A 336 -13.92 -10.60 14.18
CA GLY A 336 -13.14 -9.97 15.24
C GLY A 336 -11.83 -10.71 15.54
N CYS A 337 -11.31 -11.54 14.66
CA CYS A 337 -10.10 -12.31 14.95
C CYS A 337 -8.84 -11.54 14.54
N LEU A 338 -7.77 -11.71 15.31
CA LEU A 338 -6.47 -11.10 15.09
C LEU A 338 -5.47 -12.17 14.65
N TYR A 339 -4.63 -11.89 13.67
CA TYR A 339 -3.59 -12.82 13.22
C TYR A 339 -2.27 -12.11 12.92
N LEU A 340 -1.15 -12.75 13.23
CA LEU A 340 0.17 -12.19 12.95
C LEU A 340 0.34 -11.88 11.45
N ASN A 341 0.85 -10.69 11.14
CA ASN A 341 1.04 -10.20 9.78
C ASN A 341 2.14 -10.99 9.06
N THR A 342 1.75 -12.10 8.46
CA THR A 342 2.58 -12.87 7.52
C THR A 342 2.14 -12.52 6.11
N ILE A 343 3.05 -11.90 5.35
CA ILE A 343 2.83 -11.53 3.95
C ILE A 343 2.28 -12.77 3.22
N TRP A 344 1.17 -12.62 2.49
CA TRP A 344 0.48 -13.66 1.70
C TRP A 344 -0.47 -14.63 2.43
N MET A 345 -0.76 -14.47 3.73
CA MET A 345 -1.73 -15.35 4.42
C MET A 345 -3.05 -14.62 4.69
N PRO A 346 -4.12 -14.90 3.92
CA PRO A 346 -5.43 -14.33 4.22
C PRO A 346 -5.97 -14.91 5.55
N PRO A 347 -6.95 -14.24 6.18
CA PRO A 347 -7.63 -14.82 7.34
C PRO A 347 -8.32 -16.14 6.98
N ILE A 348 -8.81 -16.28 5.73
CA ILE A 348 -9.47 -17.48 5.20
C ILE A 348 -8.97 -17.85 3.80
N ARG A 349 -8.71 -19.14 3.53
CA ARG A 349 -8.20 -19.61 2.22
C ARG A 349 -9.29 -20.09 1.25
N LYS A 350 -10.20 -20.97 1.66
CA LYS A 350 -11.30 -21.49 0.80
C LYS A 350 -12.65 -20.93 1.24
N ARG A 351 -13.41 -20.37 0.29
CA ARG A 351 -14.71 -19.73 0.50
C ARG A 351 -15.78 -20.43 -0.33
N SER A 352 -16.46 -21.45 0.20
CA SER A 352 -17.69 -21.94 -0.41
C SER A 352 -18.87 -21.15 0.17
N ALA A 353 -19.46 -20.29 -0.66
CA ALA A 353 -20.68 -19.52 -0.43
C ALA A 353 -20.64 -18.36 0.62
N ILE A 354 -20.96 -17.15 0.14
CA ILE A 354 -21.60 -15.98 0.81
C ILE A 354 -20.73 -14.88 1.46
N GLN A 355 -21.18 -13.65 1.16
CA GLN A 355 -20.78 -12.34 1.66
C GLN A 355 -21.24 -12.17 3.13
N GLY A 356 -20.38 -11.70 4.03
CA GLY A 356 -20.73 -11.47 5.44
C GLY A 356 -20.19 -12.50 6.44
N ILE A 357 -19.58 -13.60 5.97
CA ILE A 357 -18.94 -14.63 6.83
C ILE A 357 -17.72 -14.08 7.58
N VAL A 358 -16.97 -13.13 6.98
CA VAL A 358 -15.68 -12.66 7.49
C VAL A 358 -15.78 -11.16 7.76
N THR A 359 -15.93 -10.77 9.01
CA THR A 359 -16.07 -9.36 9.42
C THR A 359 -15.01 -8.99 10.45
N ASN A 360 -14.47 -7.78 10.37
CA ASN A 360 -13.62 -7.22 11.43
C ASN A 360 -12.40 -8.09 11.81
N ASN A 361 -11.82 -8.83 10.86
CA ASN A 361 -10.61 -9.62 11.10
C ASN A 361 -9.37 -8.86 10.64
N PHE A 362 -8.35 -8.76 11.48
CA PHE A 362 -7.22 -7.87 11.26
C PHE A 362 -5.88 -8.58 11.36
N SER A 363 -4.99 -8.32 10.40
CA SER A 363 -3.57 -8.64 10.57
C SER A 363 -2.95 -7.69 11.59
N ILE A 364 -2.21 -8.25 12.55
CA ILE A 364 -1.51 -7.52 13.60
C ILE A 364 0.00 -7.64 13.42
N HIS A 365 0.73 -6.59 13.76
CA HIS A 365 2.19 -6.60 13.72
C HIS A 365 2.76 -7.39 14.90
N GLU A 366 3.97 -7.91 14.71
CA GLU A 366 4.72 -8.49 15.80
C GLU A 366 4.99 -7.41 16.87
N ILE A 367 4.79 -7.77 18.13
CA ILE A 367 5.01 -6.88 19.28
C ILE A 367 6.32 -7.27 19.96
N SER A 368 6.87 -6.34 20.73
CA SER A 368 8.11 -6.57 21.48
C SER A 368 7.99 -7.75 22.46
N ALA A 369 9.13 -8.34 22.82
CA ALA A 369 9.20 -9.44 23.77
C ALA A 369 8.49 -9.13 25.10
N ASN A 370 8.67 -7.91 25.64
CA ASN A 370 7.97 -7.43 26.84
C ASN A 370 6.44 -7.39 26.62
N GLY A 371 5.99 -6.96 25.44
CA GLY A 371 4.58 -7.01 25.08
C GLY A 371 4.01 -8.43 25.08
N LYS A 372 4.75 -9.41 24.53
CA LYS A 372 4.35 -10.83 24.56
C LYS A 372 4.24 -11.36 26.00
N GLN A 373 5.21 -11.03 26.86
CA GLN A 373 5.19 -11.42 28.27
C GLN A 373 3.97 -10.87 29.01
N LYS A 374 3.58 -9.61 28.74
CA LYS A 374 2.35 -9.02 29.33
C LYS A 374 1.09 -9.77 28.92
N ILE A 375 0.99 -10.20 27.67
CA ILE A 375 -0.14 -11.01 27.19
C ILE A 375 -0.17 -12.34 27.91
N VAL A 376 0.94 -13.09 27.91
CA VAL A 376 1.04 -14.37 28.61
C VAL A 376 0.68 -14.22 30.09
N PHE A 377 1.11 -13.13 30.74
CA PHE A 377 0.75 -12.83 32.12
C PHE A 377 -0.76 -12.60 32.31
N MET A 378 -1.42 -11.86 31.41
CA MET A 378 -2.89 -11.69 31.44
C MET A 378 -3.62 -13.02 31.23
N LEU A 379 -3.17 -13.86 30.29
CA LEU A 379 -3.76 -15.17 30.02
C LEU A 379 -3.65 -16.12 31.21
N LYS A 380 -2.49 -16.15 31.89
CA LYS A 380 -2.31 -16.93 33.14
C LYS A 380 -3.26 -16.52 34.26
N ARG A 381 -3.70 -15.26 34.27
CA ARG A 381 -4.72 -14.73 35.20
C ARG A 381 -6.15 -14.84 34.68
N LYS A 382 -6.34 -15.60 33.59
CA LYS A 382 -7.61 -15.79 32.89
C LYS A 382 -8.25 -14.48 32.39
N GLN A 383 -7.42 -13.48 32.06
CA GLN A 383 -7.87 -12.17 31.54
C GLN A 383 -7.79 -12.11 30.00
N TYR A 384 -8.51 -13.01 29.32
CA TYR A 384 -8.46 -13.18 27.86
C TYR A 384 -8.95 -11.94 27.10
N SER A 385 -10.08 -11.37 27.51
CA SER A 385 -10.62 -10.13 26.92
C SER A 385 -9.62 -8.96 27.04
N LYS A 386 -8.99 -8.78 28.21
CA LYS A 386 -7.97 -7.73 28.40
C LYS A 386 -6.74 -7.95 27.51
N ALA A 387 -6.31 -9.20 27.34
CA ALA A 387 -5.20 -9.54 26.45
C ALA A 387 -5.53 -9.22 24.98
N TYR A 388 -6.75 -9.54 24.53
CA TYR A 388 -7.26 -9.21 23.20
C TYR A 388 -7.29 -7.70 22.98
N GLN A 389 -7.89 -6.94 23.91
CA GLN A 389 -7.97 -5.47 23.84
C GLN A 389 -6.60 -4.81 23.81
N TYR A 390 -5.65 -5.33 24.60
CA TYR A 390 -4.27 -4.84 24.59
C TYR A 390 -3.60 -4.97 23.22
N LEU A 391 -3.80 -6.12 22.54
CA LEU A 391 -3.29 -6.32 21.18
C LEU A 391 -3.93 -5.35 20.18
N LEU A 392 -5.25 -5.18 20.24
CA LEU A 392 -5.98 -4.28 19.35
C LEU A 392 -5.48 -2.84 19.49
N LEU A 393 -5.37 -2.33 20.72
CA LEU A 393 -4.85 -0.99 21.00
C LEU A 393 -3.40 -0.83 20.52
N LYS A 394 -2.56 -1.86 20.67
CA LYS A 394 -1.17 -1.83 20.18
C LYS A 394 -1.10 -1.77 18.66
N GLU A 395 -1.94 -2.52 17.96
CA GLU A 395 -2.02 -2.48 16.50
C GLU A 395 -2.50 -1.11 16.01
N GLN A 396 -3.54 -0.53 16.64
CA GLN A 396 -4.03 0.81 16.30
C GLN A 396 -2.93 1.86 16.43
N MET A 397 -2.17 1.86 17.52
CA MET A 397 -1.04 2.77 17.71
C MET A 397 0.04 2.59 16.64
N THR A 398 0.38 1.34 16.30
CA THR A 398 1.41 1.02 15.30
C THR A 398 0.99 1.50 13.91
N ARG A 399 -0.27 1.30 13.53
CA ARG A 399 -0.83 1.77 12.26
C ARG A 399 -0.86 3.29 12.18
N LYS A 400 -1.26 3.96 13.26
CA LYS A 400 -1.25 5.43 13.36
C LYS A 400 0.16 5.99 13.17
N GLN A 401 1.15 5.41 13.83
CA GLN A 401 2.55 5.84 13.71
C GLN A 401 3.06 5.67 12.27
N ARG A 402 2.84 4.52 11.64
CA ARG A 402 3.24 4.29 10.23
C ARG A 402 2.52 5.23 9.26
N GLY A 403 1.25 5.54 9.51
CA GLY A 403 0.51 6.51 8.71
C GLY A 403 1.15 7.90 8.74
N ILE A 404 1.60 8.34 9.92
CA ILE A 404 2.33 9.60 10.10
C ILE A 404 3.68 9.55 9.36
N GLU A 405 4.43 8.45 9.48
CA GLU A 405 5.73 8.26 8.82
C GLU A 405 5.58 8.33 7.28
N ILE A 406 4.62 7.61 6.70
CA ILE A 406 4.33 7.63 5.26
C ILE A 406 3.96 9.05 4.80
N LEU A 407 3.08 9.73 5.53
CA LEU A 407 2.66 11.09 5.18
C LEU A 407 3.85 12.06 5.20
N SER A 408 4.72 11.95 6.22
CA SER A 408 5.93 12.76 6.31
C SER A 408 6.90 12.50 5.16
N GLY A 409 7.06 11.24 4.73
CA GLY A 409 7.91 10.87 3.59
C GLY A 409 7.37 11.40 2.25
N ILE A 410 6.05 11.37 2.07
CA ILE A 410 5.38 11.92 0.88
C ILE A 410 5.62 13.44 0.81
N ILE A 411 5.38 14.16 1.92
CA ILE A 411 5.61 15.61 2.00
C ILE A 411 7.08 15.95 1.71
N ALA A 412 8.03 15.21 2.30
CA ALA A 412 9.46 15.44 2.06
C ALA A 412 9.84 15.22 0.58
N SER A 413 9.32 14.17 -0.06
CA SER A 413 9.55 13.88 -1.48
C SER A 413 9.03 15.00 -2.38
N TYR A 414 7.86 15.57 -2.06
CA TYR A 414 7.32 16.72 -2.81
C TYR A 414 8.20 17.97 -2.66
N LEU A 415 8.62 18.31 -1.44
CA LEU A 415 9.49 19.46 -1.19
C LEU A 415 10.82 19.36 -1.96
N VAL A 416 11.41 18.17 -2.03
CA VAL A 416 12.63 17.93 -2.80
C VAL A 416 12.37 18.07 -4.31
N GLY A 417 11.25 17.52 -4.81
CA GLY A 417 10.86 17.64 -6.21
C GLY A 417 10.71 19.10 -6.66
N ASP A 418 10.05 19.93 -5.86
CA ASP A 418 9.86 21.35 -6.15
C ASP A 418 11.20 22.12 -6.13
N MET A 419 12.11 21.78 -5.21
CA MET A 419 13.47 22.34 -5.20
C MET A 419 14.24 22.01 -6.48
N VAL A 420 14.20 20.76 -6.94
CA VAL A 420 14.90 20.32 -8.16
C VAL A 420 14.36 21.02 -9.41
N TRP A 421 13.05 21.30 -9.47
CA TRP A 421 12.44 21.89 -10.67
C TRP A 421 12.52 23.43 -10.70
N LEU A 422 12.42 24.10 -9.54
CA LEU A 422 12.36 25.56 -9.47
C LEU A 422 13.73 26.22 -9.36
N ILE A 423 14.67 25.63 -8.61
CA ILE A 423 15.95 26.26 -8.28
C ILE A 423 16.86 26.40 -9.51
N PRO A 424 17.07 25.37 -10.37
CA PRO A 424 18.02 25.48 -11.47
C PRO A 424 17.66 26.57 -12.50
N PRO A 425 16.39 26.72 -12.95
CA PRO A 425 16.00 27.83 -13.82
C PRO A 425 16.16 29.21 -13.14
N LEU A 426 15.83 29.32 -11.84
CA LEU A 426 16.01 30.57 -11.08
C LEU A 426 17.49 30.96 -10.98
N VAL A 427 18.37 30.01 -10.64
CA VAL A 427 19.82 30.23 -10.56
C VAL A 427 20.40 30.57 -11.93
N ARG A 428 19.99 29.87 -12.99
CA ARG A 428 20.41 30.16 -14.37
C ARG A 428 19.99 31.56 -14.80
N ASN A 429 18.73 31.94 -14.55
CA ASN A 429 18.22 33.27 -14.88
C ASN A 429 18.95 34.37 -14.09
N CYS A 430 19.28 34.12 -12.81
CA CYS A 430 20.06 35.04 -11.99
C CYS A 430 21.47 35.26 -12.56
N LYS A 431 22.20 34.17 -12.87
CA LYS A 431 23.55 34.23 -13.47
C LYS A 431 23.54 34.96 -14.81
N ASN A 432 22.58 34.64 -15.69
CA ASN A 432 22.44 35.31 -16.99
C ASN A 432 22.13 36.80 -16.82
N TYR A 433 21.31 37.17 -15.82
CA TYR A 433 20.99 38.56 -15.52
C TYR A 433 22.21 39.35 -15.03
N GLU A 434 22.98 38.80 -14.11
CA GLU A 434 24.21 39.42 -13.60
C GLU A 434 25.24 39.61 -14.70
N GLU A 435 25.44 38.58 -15.54
CA GLU A 435 26.35 38.67 -16.70
C GLU A 435 25.85 39.70 -17.73
N ALA A 436 24.55 39.77 -18.00
CA ALA A 436 23.98 40.78 -18.90
C ALA A 436 24.23 42.21 -18.38
N ILE A 437 24.04 42.43 -17.07
CA ILE A 437 24.33 43.71 -16.42
C ILE A 437 25.82 44.04 -16.48
N ARG A 438 26.71 43.05 -16.28
CA ARG A 438 28.16 43.22 -16.39
C ARG A 438 28.57 43.63 -17.80
N GLN A 439 28.09 42.92 -18.83
CA GLN A 439 28.37 43.23 -20.23
C GLN A 439 27.87 44.63 -20.61
N LYS A 440 26.69 45.03 -20.12
CA LYS A 440 26.15 46.39 -20.28
C LYS A 440 27.07 47.45 -19.66
N LYS A 441 27.62 47.21 -18.45
CA LYS A 441 28.55 48.13 -17.78
C LYS A 441 29.89 48.24 -18.53
N CYS A 442 30.39 47.13 -19.07
CA CYS A 442 31.62 47.08 -19.89
C CYS A 442 31.44 47.65 -21.31
N GLY A 443 30.24 48.13 -21.68
CA GLY A 443 29.98 48.69 -23.01
C GLY A 443 29.72 47.67 -24.12
N ASN A 444 29.68 46.36 -23.82
CA ASN A 444 29.36 45.32 -24.79
C ASN A 444 27.84 45.12 -24.91
N TYR A 445 27.18 46.10 -25.53
CA TYR A 445 25.72 46.17 -25.58
C TYR A 445 25.07 45.05 -26.39
N HIS A 446 25.73 44.53 -27.44
CA HIS A 446 25.20 43.42 -28.22
C HIS A 446 25.14 42.12 -27.41
N LYS A 447 26.23 41.78 -26.70
CA LYS A 447 26.26 40.59 -25.84
C LYS A 447 25.30 40.70 -24.67
N ALA A 448 25.17 41.90 -24.08
CA ALA A 448 24.18 42.16 -23.03
C ALA A 448 22.73 41.97 -23.54
N LEU A 449 22.43 42.46 -24.74
CA LEU A 449 21.12 42.31 -25.38
C LEU A 449 20.75 40.83 -25.55
N LEU A 450 21.63 40.03 -26.16
CA LEU A 450 21.38 38.59 -26.37
C LEU A 450 21.09 37.85 -25.06
N LEU A 451 21.75 38.22 -23.97
CA LEU A 451 21.49 37.63 -22.66
C LEU A 451 20.14 38.08 -22.09
N PHE A 452 19.78 39.35 -22.18
CA PHE A 452 18.47 39.85 -21.72
C PHE A 452 17.29 39.27 -22.50
N GLU A 453 17.46 39.02 -23.79
CA GLU A 453 16.45 38.36 -24.63
C GLU A 453 16.12 36.94 -24.13
N GLN A 454 17.12 36.20 -23.65
CA GLN A 454 16.91 34.86 -23.09
C GLN A 454 16.14 34.87 -21.76
N ILE A 455 16.09 36.01 -21.06
CA ILE A 455 15.48 36.15 -19.73
C ILE A 455 14.47 37.29 -19.67
N ILE A 456 13.73 37.52 -20.76
CA ILE A 456 12.90 38.72 -20.95
C ILE A 456 11.88 38.99 -19.83
N LYS A 457 11.33 37.94 -19.19
CA LYS A 457 10.35 38.03 -18.10
C LYS A 457 10.97 38.16 -16.70
N TYR A 458 12.31 38.17 -16.59
CA TYR A 458 13.01 38.16 -15.31
C TYR A 458 13.46 39.58 -14.92
N LYS A 459 12.99 40.09 -13.78
CA LYS A 459 13.31 41.45 -13.28
C LYS A 459 13.12 42.52 -14.37
N ASP A 460 14.02 43.48 -14.46
CA ASP A 460 13.97 44.61 -15.39
C ASP A 460 14.64 44.29 -16.75
N SER A 461 14.80 43.00 -17.09
CA SER A 461 15.53 42.55 -18.29
C SER A 461 15.01 43.15 -19.57
N ARG A 462 13.68 43.28 -19.71
CA ARG A 462 13.05 43.90 -20.88
C ARG A 462 13.46 45.36 -21.04
N GLN A 463 13.44 46.14 -19.95
CA GLN A 463 13.79 47.55 -19.98
C GLN A 463 15.29 47.73 -20.26
N TYR A 464 16.15 46.96 -19.62
CA TYR A 464 17.60 47.04 -19.86
C TYR A 464 18.02 46.50 -21.22
N GLY A 465 17.34 45.47 -21.72
CA GLY A 465 17.50 44.97 -23.09
C GLY A 465 17.21 46.07 -24.11
N ALA A 466 16.09 46.78 -23.96
CA ALA A 466 15.72 47.88 -24.86
C ALA A 466 16.77 49.02 -24.85
N VAL A 467 17.33 49.35 -23.68
CA VAL A 467 18.43 50.31 -23.56
C VAL A 467 19.70 49.81 -24.28
N CYS A 468 20.05 48.53 -24.12
CA CYS A 468 21.21 47.94 -24.79
C CYS A 468 21.03 47.93 -26.31
N LEU A 469 19.83 47.58 -26.80
CA LEU A 469 19.50 47.62 -28.22
C LEU A 469 19.70 49.03 -28.81
N LYS A 470 19.11 50.07 -28.19
CA LYS A 470 19.29 51.46 -28.64
C LYS A 470 20.78 51.85 -28.72
N LYS A 471 21.58 51.46 -27.73
CA LYS A 471 23.03 51.74 -27.71
C LYS A 471 23.81 50.95 -28.75
N TYR A 472 23.45 49.68 -28.99
CA TYR A 472 24.06 48.84 -30.02
C TYR A 472 23.80 49.41 -31.42
N ILE A 473 22.57 49.87 -31.68
CA ILE A 473 22.22 50.52 -32.95
C ILE A 473 23.03 51.81 -33.16
N LYS A 474 23.14 52.66 -32.12
CA LYS A 474 23.98 53.88 -32.17
C LYS A 474 25.46 53.55 -32.43
N TRP A 475 25.98 52.49 -31.81
CA TRP A 475 27.34 52.03 -32.08
C TRP A 475 27.53 51.60 -33.53
N GLY A 476 26.58 50.86 -34.12
CA GLY A 476 26.62 50.45 -35.52
C GLY A 476 26.66 51.64 -36.47
N ILE A 477 25.81 52.65 -36.23
CA ILE A 477 25.78 53.90 -37.01
C ILE A 477 27.12 54.62 -36.92
N ASN A 478 27.61 54.91 -35.71
CA ASN A 478 28.81 55.73 -35.49
C ASN A 478 30.08 55.09 -36.07
N ASN A 479 30.15 53.75 -36.12
CA ASN A 479 31.31 53.02 -36.62
C ASN A 479 31.14 52.52 -38.07
N GLN A 480 30.04 52.90 -38.74
CA GLN A 480 29.68 52.40 -40.08
C GLN A 480 29.72 50.86 -40.16
N LYS A 481 29.25 50.18 -39.11
CA LYS A 481 29.17 48.73 -39.02
C LYS A 481 27.73 48.26 -39.20
N ASN A 482 27.58 47.11 -39.83
CA ASN A 482 26.30 46.43 -39.91
C ASN A 482 25.87 45.92 -38.53
N ILE A 483 24.57 45.95 -38.28
CA ILE A 483 23.95 45.46 -37.04
C ILE A 483 23.16 44.20 -37.31
N PHE A 484 23.09 43.33 -36.31
CA PHE A 484 22.37 42.07 -36.37
C PHE A 484 21.19 42.11 -35.42
N ILE A 485 19.97 42.13 -35.96
CA ILE A 485 18.70 42.26 -35.23
C ILE A 485 17.68 41.39 -35.93
N GLY A 486 16.93 40.59 -35.17
CA GLY A 486 15.95 39.66 -35.69
C GLY A 486 16.54 38.40 -36.33
N VAL A 487 15.72 37.35 -36.40
CA VAL A 487 16.07 36.03 -36.93
C VAL A 487 15.00 35.58 -37.92
N CYS A 488 15.40 35.33 -39.16
CA CYS A 488 14.52 34.76 -40.20
C CYS A 488 15.08 33.42 -40.66
N LYS A 489 14.23 32.37 -40.76
CA LYS A 489 14.64 31.02 -41.18
C LYS A 489 15.89 30.49 -40.44
N LYS A 490 15.95 30.73 -39.12
CA LYS A 490 17.07 30.37 -38.22
C LYS A 490 18.40 31.11 -38.49
N LYS A 491 18.42 32.17 -39.30
CA LYS A 491 19.61 32.99 -39.55
C LYS A 491 19.40 34.43 -39.05
N PRO A 492 20.40 35.06 -38.41
CA PRO A 492 20.31 36.45 -38.00
C PRO A 492 20.24 37.35 -39.24
N ILE A 493 19.43 38.39 -39.16
CA ILE A 493 19.29 39.35 -40.25
C ILE A 493 20.36 40.43 -40.08
N GLU A 494 21.14 40.65 -41.14
CA GLU A 494 22.15 41.70 -41.20
C GLU A 494 21.54 42.98 -41.76
N TRP A 495 21.72 44.09 -41.05
CA TRP A 495 21.16 45.40 -41.39
C TRP A 495 22.26 46.44 -41.56
N MET A 496 22.16 47.24 -42.60
CA MET A 496 23.13 48.25 -42.99
C MET A 496 22.49 49.64 -42.90
N PHE A 497 23.15 50.58 -42.23
CA PHE A 497 22.64 51.95 -42.11
C PHE A 497 22.72 52.69 -43.46
N ILE A 498 21.62 53.34 -43.87
CA ILE A 498 21.56 54.04 -45.16
C ILE A 498 21.13 55.51 -45.08
N ALA A 499 20.29 55.90 -44.12
CA ALA A 499 19.81 57.27 -44.00
C ALA A 499 19.28 57.57 -42.59
N SER A 500 19.26 58.87 -42.25
CA SER A 500 18.53 59.38 -41.09
C SER A 500 17.68 60.58 -41.50
N ASN A 501 16.39 60.58 -41.15
CA ASN A 501 15.47 61.67 -41.41
C ASN A 501 14.59 61.93 -40.18
N SER A 502 14.54 63.17 -39.69
CA SER A 502 13.68 63.60 -38.57
C SER A 502 13.68 62.66 -37.34
N GLY A 503 14.85 62.12 -36.97
CA GLY A 503 15.01 61.22 -35.82
C GLY A 503 14.65 59.75 -36.06
N ILE A 504 14.23 59.40 -37.28
CA ILE A 504 14.07 58.03 -37.76
C ILE A 504 15.34 57.60 -38.47
N TYR A 505 15.86 56.45 -38.08
CA TYR A 505 17.06 55.83 -38.66
C TYR A 505 16.63 54.67 -39.55
N THR A 506 17.12 54.69 -40.77
CA THR A 506 16.72 53.79 -41.83
C THR A 506 17.85 52.78 -42.10
N PHE A 507 17.55 51.49 -41.98
CA PHE A 507 18.49 50.40 -42.22
C PHE A 507 18.02 49.49 -43.32
N LEU A 508 18.88 49.17 -44.27
CA LEU A 508 18.61 48.23 -45.36
C LEU A 508 19.06 46.83 -44.95
N ALA A 509 18.17 45.83 -45.04
CA ALA A 509 18.55 44.43 -44.87
C ALA A 509 19.68 44.07 -45.84
N ARG A 510 20.65 43.20 -45.54
CA ARG A 510 21.73 42.87 -46.50
C ARG A 510 21.27 41.91 -47.58
N GLU A 511 20.50 40.92 -47.18
CA GLU A 511 19.97 39.87 -48.05
C GLU A 511 18.50 40.17 -48.39
N GLY A 512 18.00 39.66 -49.52
CA GLY A 512 16.56 39.65 -49.79
C GLY A 512 15.88 38.69 -48.82
N LEU A 513 14.95 39.20 -48.03
CA LEU A 513 14.36 38.43 -46.92
C LEU A 513 13.04 37.77 -47.31
N PHE A 514 12.38 38.27 -48.35
CA PHE A 514 11.07 37.82 -48.82
C PHE A 514 11.17 37.37 -50.27
N THR A 515 10.70 36.16 -50.61
CA THR A 515 10.82 35.59 -51.97
C THR A 515 9.51 35.02 -52.51
N GLU A 516 8.36 35.41 -51.94
CA GLU A 516 7.06 34.89 -52.38
C GLU A 516 6.50 35.70 -53.56
N CYS A 517 5.55 35.10 -54.27
CA CYS A 517 4.87 35.77 -55.38
C CYS A 517 4.00 36.92 -54.83
N ILE A 518 4.22 38.14 -55.30
CA ILE A 518 3.36 39.27 -54.99
C ILE A 518 2.17 39.19 -55.94
N GLN A 519 0.97 38.88 -55.42
CA GLN A 519 -0.24 38.81 -56.23
C GLN A 519 -0.81 40.20 -56.52
N ALA A 520 -1.40 40.37 -57.71
CA ALA A 520 -2.08 41.60 -58.06
C ALA A 520 -3.32 41.79 -57.17
N SER A 521 -3.52 43.01 -56.68
CA SER A 521 -4.76 43.37 -56.00
C SER A 521 -5.79 43.88 -57.02
N ASP A 522 -7.03 43.41 -56.89
CA ASP A 522 -8.17 43.95 -57.65
C ASP A 522 -8.64 45.30 -57.12
N LYS A 523 -8.21 45.70 -55.91
CA LYS A 523 -8.51 46.99 -55.30
C LYS A 523 -7.54 48.08 -55.76
N GLU A 524 -8.05 49.29 -55.92
CA GLU A 524 -7.24 50.49 -56.14
C GLU A 524 -6.60 50.91 -54.81
N ILE A 525 -5.27 50.99 -54.80
CA ILE A 525 -4.40 51.26 -53.66
C ILE A 525 -3.66 52.57 -53.92
N CYS A 526 -3.91 53.56 -53.06
CA CYS A 526 -3.33 54.90 -53.21
C CYS A 526 -1.94 55.01 -52.57
N GLU A 527 -1.65 54.24 -51.51
CA GLU A 527 -0.36 54.26 -50.81
C GLU A 527 0.20 52.85 -50.57
N TRP A 528 1.53 52.71 -50.56
CA TRP A 528 2.21 51.43 -50.28
C TRP A 528 1.84 50.85 -48.91
N LYS A 529 1.49 51.72 -47.96
CA LYS A 529 1.10 51.31 -46.61
C LYS A 529 -0.23 50.57 -46.57
N ASP A 530 -1.08 50.74 -47.58
CA ASP A 530 -2.39 50.08 -47.67
C ASP A 530 -2.30 48.69 -48.36
N THR A 531 -1.07 48.19 -48.59
CA THR A 531 -0.86 46.89 -49.25
C THR A 531 -0.83 45.73 -48.26
N GLU A 532 -1.32 44.56 -48.70
CA GLU A 532 -1.25 43.31 -47.93
C GLU A 532 0.20 42.92 -47.59
N LEU A 533 1.17 43.25 -48.46
CA LEU A 533 2.59 43.02 -48.19
C LEU A 533 3.10 43.90 -47.05
N PHE A 534 2.71 45.17 -46.97
CA PHE A 534 3.05 46.06 -45.85
C PHE A 534 2.44 45.56 -44.53
N GLU A 535 1.18 45.13 -44.56
CA GLU A 535 0.50 44.52 -43.41
C GLU A 535 1.21 43.23 -42.95
N THR A 536 1.59 42.38 -43.90
CA THR A 536 2.32 41.14 -43.62
C THR A 536 3.68 41.42 -42.99
N LEU A 537 4.42 42.41 -43.50
CA LEU A 537 5.73 42.82 -42.98
C LEU A 537 5.63 43.38 -41.55
N ASN A 538 4.67 44.27 -41.28
CA ASN A 538 4.53 44.93 -39.98
C ASN A 538 3.70 44.13 -38.96
N GLY A 539 2.91 43.15 -39.41
CA GLY A 539 2.07 42.31 -38.57
C GLY A 539 2.69 40.93 -38.30
N THR A 540 2.70 40.05 -39.31
CA THR A 540 3.15 38.66 -39.16
C THR A 540 4.67 38.59 -39.05
N TRP A 541 5.38 39.16 -40.01
CA TRP A 541 6.83 39.06 -40.08
C TRP A 541 7.51 39.77 -38.90
N LYS A 542 7.03 40.96 -38.52
CA LYS A 542 7.52 41.68 -37.34
C LYS A 542 7.40 40.85 -36.05
N ARG A 543 6.32 40.08 -35.90
CA ARG A 543 6.10 39.20 -34.73
C ARG A 543 6.94 37.94 -34.76
N GLU A 544 7.14 37.36 -35.95
CA GLU A 544 7.88 36.11 -36.10
C GLU A 544 9.40 36.30 -36.08
N CYS A 545 9.89 37.38 -36.69
CA CYS A 545 11.32 37.59 -36.89
C CYS A 545 11.99 38.42 -35.79
N PHE A 546 11.23 39.16 -34.97
CA PHE A 546 11.79 40.00 -33.91
C PHE A 546 11.18 39.68 -32.56
N ASN A 547 12.00 39.74 -31.51
CA ASN A 547 11.54 39.53 -30.13
C ASN A 547 10.88 40.79 -29.54
N GLU A 548 10.26 40.68 -28.35
CA GLU A 548 9.51 41.81 -27.76
C GLU A 548 10.40 43.03 -27.41
N ILE A 549 11.71 42.84 -27.15
CA ILE A 549 12.64 43.95 -26.92
C ILE A 549 12.89 44.68 -28.24
N GLU A 550 13.15 43.94 -29.32
CA GLU A 550 13.39 44.50 -30.66
C GLU A 550 12.15 45.22 -31.20
N GLN A 551 10.98 44.61 -31.06
CA GLN A 551 9.69 45.20 -31.46
C GLN A 551 9.42 46.53 -30.74
N SER A 552 9.95 46.73 -29.53
CA SER A 552 9.77 48.00 -28.78
C SER A 552 10.53 49.19 -29.38
N VAL A 553 11.52 48.94 -30.25
CA VAL A 553 12.39 49.95 -30.87
C VAL A 553 12.13 50.08 -32.37
N ILE A 554 11.67 49.01 -33.02
CA ILE A 554 11.30 48.99 -34.43
C ILE A 554 9.96 49.70 -34.62
N CYS A 555 9.97 50.78 -35.41
CA CYS A 555 8.76 51.52 -35.75
C CYS A 555 8.03 50.84 -36.92
N GLU A 556 8.71 50.71 -38.07
CA GLU A 556 8.12 50.27 -39.33
C GLU A 556 9.12 49.42 -40.10
N ILE A 557 8.64 48.36 -40.76
CA ILE A 557 9.36 47.62 -41.80
C ILE A 557 8.76 48.04 -43.13
N SER A 558 9.58 48.58 -44.02
CA SER A 558 9.13 49.29 -45.23
C SER A 558 9.99 48.94 -46.44
N LEU A 559 9.77 49.64 -47.56
CA LEU A 559 10.66 49.63 -48.72
C LEU A 559 11.41 50.97 -48.79
N MET A 560 12.51 51.00 -49.54
CA MET A 560 13.22 52.27 -49.77
C MET A 560 12.35 53.21 -50.61
N THR A 561 12.40 54.50 -50.30
CA THR A 561 11.81 55.51 -51.18
C THR A 561 12.73 55.81 -52.37
N ILE A 562 12.19 56.44 -53.41
CA ILE A 562 13.01 56.90 -54.56
C ILE A 562 14.12 57.86 -54.10
N ASP A 563 13.83 58.72 -53.12
CA ASP A 563 14.80 59.67 -52.57
C ASP A 563 15.93 58.98 -51.81
N GLU A 564 15.61 57.96 -51.02
CA GLU A 564 16.61 57.14 -50.29
C GLU A 564 17.51 56.40 -51.28
N VAL A 565 16.91 55.81 -52.32
CA VAL A 565 17.65 55.17 -53.43
C VAL A 565 18.56 56.16 -54.14
N ASN A 566 18.08 57.39 -54.40
CA ASN A 566 18.86 58.39 -55.11
C ASN A 566 20.08 58.87 -54.32
N LYS A 567 19.96 58.95 -52.99
CA LYS A 567 21.05 59.32 -52.09
C LYS A 567 22.04 58.17 -51.88
N TYR A 568 21.58 56.93 -51.88
CA TYR A 568 22.38 55.78 -51.48
C TYR A 568 23.06 55.04 -52.64
N LEU A 569 22.40 54.90 -53.80
CA LEU A 569 22.95 54.14 -54.93
C LEU A 569 23.69 55.04 -55.94
N ASN A 570 24.86 54.59 -56.39
CA ASN A 570 25.60 55.24 -57.48
C ASN A 570 25.03 54.84 -58.87
N LYS A 571 25.46 55.54 -59.95
CA LYS A 571 24.99 55.27 -61.33
C LYS A 571 25.21 53.83 -61.81
N GLU A 572 26.22 53.13 -61.31
CA GLU A 572 26.51 51.74 -61.73
C GLU A 572 25.66 50.70 -60.99
N GLN A 573 25.32 50.96 -59.73
CA GLN A 573 24.38 50.17 -58.91
C GLN A 573 22.92 50.42 -59.32
N LYS A 574 22.68 51.53 -60.01
CA LYS A 574 21.43 51.90 -60.67
C LYS A 574 21.29 51.25 -62.06
N LYS A 575 21.74 50.01 -62.26
CA LYS A 575 21.53 49.28 -63.51
C LYS A 575 20.49 48.19 -63.32
N CYS A 576 19.53 48.13 -64.24
CA CYS A 576 18.54 47.07 -64.36
C CYS A 576 18.84 46.26 -65.62
N GLU A 577 19.30 45.02 -65.46
CA GLU A 577 19.23 44.06 -66.57
C GLU A 577 17.85 43.43 -66.57
N ALA A 578 17.19 43.46 -67.72
CA ALA A 578 15.94 42.76 -67.96
C ALA A 578 16.17 41.26 -67.86
N ILE A 579 15.47 40.60 -66.92
CA ILE A 579 15.18 39.17 -67.05
C ILE A 579 13.96 39.11 -67.96
N CYS A 580 13.96 38.21 -68.96
CA CYS A 580 13.08 38.19 -70.16
C CYS A 580 11.55 38.10 -69.92
N SER A 581 11.05 38.44 -68.74
CA SER A 581 9.64 38.60 -68.38
C SER A 581 9.31 39.96 -67.71
N LEU A 582 10.31 40.78 -67.35
CA LEU A 582 10.14 42.08 -66.66
C LEU A 582 10.00 43.28 -67.60
N ASP A 583 10.21 43.10 -68.91
CA ASP A 583 10.17 44.18 -69.92
C ASP A 583 8.83 44.92 -69.97
N LYS A 584 7.73 44.26 -69.55
CA LYS A 584 6.39 44.89 -69.48
C LYS A 584 6.18 45.80 -68.27
N ALA A 585 6.98 45.66 -67.21
CA ALA A 585 6.87 46.47 -66.00
C ALA A 585 7.78 47.71 -65.99
N LEU A 586 8.86 47.67 -66.76
CA LEU A 586 9.81 48.78 -66.92
C LEU A 586 9.29 49.86 -67.90
N GLY A 587 8.13 49.61 -68.52
CA GLY A 587 7.48 50.50 -69.47
C GLY A 587 6.87 51.74 -68.81
N ASN A 588 7.61 52.85 -68.88
CA ASN A 588 7.09 54.22 -68.89
C ASN A 588 6.55 54.81 -67.58
N THR A 589 7.08 54.40 -66.43
CA THR A 589 6.70 54.96 -65.14
C THR A 589 7.94 55.32 -64.31
N LYS A 590 7.86 56.36 -63.47
CA LYS A 590 8.93 56.86 -62.59
C LYS A 590 9.38 55.86 -61.50
N TYR A 591 9.08 54.57 -61.68
CA TYR A 591 9.26 53.49 -60.72
C TYR A 591 10.58 52.79 -61.00
N VAL A 592 11.44 52.74 -59.99
CA VAL A 592 12.84 52.43 -60.21
C VAL A 592 13.21 51.10 -59.56
N TYR A 593 13.38 50.10 -60.41
CA TYR A 593 13.91 48.78 -60.08
C TYR A 593 15.43 48.80 -60.22
N TRP A 594 16.17 48.18 -59.32
CA TRP A 594 17.63 48.08 -59.44
C TRP A 594 18.19 46.81 -58.80
N TRP A 595 19.44 46.49 -59.14
CA TRP A 595 20.18 45.36 -58.56
C TRP A 595 21.38 45.88 -57.74
N ILE A 596 21.47 45.54 -56.45
CA ILE A 596 22.69 45.81 -55.67
C ILE A 596 23.67 44.66 -55.94
N CYS A 597 24.77 44.92 -56.67
CA CYS A 597 25.88 43.98 -56.76
C CYS A 597 26.58 43.85 -55.41
N ASP A 598 26.54 42.66 -54.79
CA ASP A 598 27.49 42.31 -53.73
C ASP A 598 28.80 41.87 -54.39
N ASN A 599 29.81 42.73 -54.38
CA ASN A 599 31.12 42.46 -54.99
C ASN A 599 31.81 41.20 -54.42
N LYS A 600 31.32 40.62 -53.31
CA LYS A 600 31.87 39.40 -52.68
C LYS A 600 31.12 38.11 -53.00
N LYS A 601 29.96 38.14 -53.66
CA LYS A 601 29.18 36.95 -54.03
C LYS A 601 28.75 37.02 -55.50
N ILE A 602 29.52 36.32 -56.34
CA ILE A 602 29.26 35.80 -57.70
C ILE A 602 28.03 36.36 -58.47
N LYS A 603 28.30 36.82 -59.70
CA LYS A 603 27.45 37.43 -60.77
C LYS A 603 26.00 36.95 -61.00
N ASN A 604 25.49 35.91 -60.32
CA ASN A 604 24.18 35.30 -60.63
C ASN A 604 23.07 35.51 -59.59
N ASN A 605 23.34 36.12 -58.43
CA ASN A 605 22.30 36.46 -57.46
C ASN A 605 21.96 37.95 -57.52
N LYS A 606 21.46 38.39 -58.67
CA LYS A 606 20.78 39.68 -58.77
C LYS A 606 19.41 39.51 -58.07
N MET A 607 19.15 40.25 -57.00
CA MET A 607 17.84 40.31 -56.33
C MET A 607 17.18 41.69 -56.56
N PRO A 608 15.92 41.74 -57.04
CA PRO A 608 15.34 42.98 -57.53
C PRO A 608 14.93 43.84 -56.34
N LEU A 609 15.51 45.04 -56.26
CA LEU A 609 15.11 46.02 -55.28
C LEU A 609 13.93 46.84 -55.83
N VAL A 610 12.80 46.84 -55.11
CA VAL A 610 11.61 47.62 -55.44
C VAL A 610 11.48 48.77 -54.43
N THR A 611 11.25 49.99 -54.91
CA THR A 611 10.92 51.12 -54.04
C THR A 611 9.46 51.06 -53.58
N SER A 612 9.13 51.74 -52.48
CA SER A 612 7.73 51.87 -52.03
C SER A 612 6.80 52.37 -53.13
N GLU A 613 7.28 53.32 -53.92
CA GLU A 613 6.56 53.93 -55.03
C GLU A 613 6.50 52.99 -56.22
N GLY A 614 7.56 52.20 -56.45
CA GLY A 614 7.68 51.32 -57.61
C GLY A 614 6.92 50.00 -57.51
N LEU A 615 6.29 49.71 -56.38
CA LEU A 615 5.42 48.55 -56.26
C LEU A 615 3.99 48.82 -56.77
N ILE A 616 3.58 50.10 -56.83
CA ILE A 616 2.23 50.51 -57.23
C ILE A 616 2.29 51.05 -58.66
N SER A 617 1.40 50.58 -59.52
CA SER A 617 1.22 51.08 -60.89
C SER A 617 0.64 52.49 -60.91
N THR A 618 0.74 53.17 -62.06
CA THR A 618 0.10 54.50 -62.25
C THR A 618 -1.43 54.49 -62.13
N ARG A 619 -2.05 53.31 -62.12
CA ARG A 619 -3.50 53.11 -61.89
C ARG A 619 -3.82 52.67 -60.44
N GLY A 620 -2.89 52.87 -59.50
CA GLY A 620 -3.07 52.50 -58.09
C GLY A 620 -3.08 50.99 -57.81
N LYS A 621 -2.75 50.11 -58.77
CA LYS A 621 -2.74 48.65 -58.52
C LYS A 621 -1.36 48.12 -58.17
N ILE A 622 -1.26 47.16 -57.25
CA ILE A 622 -0.01 46.41 -56.97
C ILE A 622 0.44 45.67 -58.23
N LEU A 623 1.72 45.80 -58.58
CA LEU A 623 2.33 45.09 -59.69
C LEU A 623 2.63 43.63 -59.29
N SER A 624 2.15 42.68 -60.11
CA SER A 624 2.34 41.24 -59.88
C SER A 624 3.63 40.74 -60.51
N PHE A 625 4.44 40.04 -59.71
CA PHE A 625 5.70 39.45 -60.18
C PHE A 625 5.94 38.07 -59.55
N PRO A 626 6.24 37.04 -60.37
CA PRO A 626 6.66 35.75 -59.85
C PRO A 626 8.07 35.84 -59.26
N ASN A 627 8.28 35.28 -58.06
CA ASN A 627 9.58 35.10 -57.40
C ASN A 627 10.38 36.41 -57.16
N LEU A 628 9.70 37.49 -56.77
CA LEU A 628 10.35 38.77 -56.49
C LEU A 628 10.99 38.75 -55.10
N ALA A 629 12.32 38.79 -55.05
CA ALA A 629 13.04 38.86 -53.79
C ALA A 629 13.09 40.30 -53.25
N VAL A 630 12.27 40.65 -52.26
CA VAL A 630 12.22 42.02 -51.72
C VAL A 630 13.20 42.19 -50.57
N ARG A 631 13.92 43.31 -50.59
CA ARG A 631 14.92 43.69 -49.59
C ARG A 631 14.35 44.83 -48.73
N PRO A 632 13.76 44.53 -47.57
CA PRO A 632 13.06 45.51 -46.77
C PRO A 632 14.03 46.46 -46.06
N VAL A 633 13.45 47.54 -45.58
CA VAL A 633 14.08 48.60 -44.83
C VAL A 633 13.49 48.63 -43.43
N LEU A 634 14.33 48.62 -42.41
CA LEU A 634 13.94 48.75 -41.01
C LEU A 634 14.03 50.22 -40.60
N LYS A 635 12.91 50.82 -40.23
CA LYS A 635 12.85 52.17 -39.67
C LYS A 635 12.79 52.08 -38.15
N VAL A 636 13.78 52.70 -37.52
CA VAL A 636 14.01 52.64 -36.08
C VAL A 636 13.97 54.04 -35.49
N ILE A 637 13.31 54.19 -34.34
CA ILE A 637 13.32 55.44 -33.56
C ILE A 637 14.29 55.30 -32.41
N LEU A 638 15.32 56.15 -32.39
CA LEU A 638 16.33 56.16 -31.30
C LEU A 638 16.08 57.27 -30.26
N ASN A 639 15.18 58.22 -30.55
CA ASN A 639 14.85 59.35 -29.69
C ASN A 639 13.41 59.25 -29.16
N LYS A 640 13.30 58.63 -27.99
CA LYS A 640 12.34 58.89 -26.91
C LYS A 640 12.92 58.22 -25.67
#